data_AF-A0A7X9CSF9-F1
#
_entry.id   AF-A0A7X9CSF9-F1
#
_cell.length_a   1.000
_cell.length_b   1.000
_cell.length_c   1.000
_cell.angle_alpha   90.00
_cell.angle_beta   90.00
_cell.angle_gamma   90.00
#
_symmetry.space_group_name_H-M   'P 1'
#
loop_
_entity.id
_entity.type
_entity.pdbx_description
1 polymer ?
#
loop_
_entity_poly.entity_id
_entity_poly.type
_entity_poly.pdbx_seq_one_letter_code
_entity_poly.pdbx_strand_id
1 'polypeptide(L)'
;MGRKYSLKNTRNIGIMAHIDAGKTTVTERMLYYTGKIHKIGDTHDGAAQMDWMEQEQERGITITSAATTCIWNKNRVNIIDTPGHVDFTVEVERSLRVLDGSVALFDAKSGVEPQSETVWRQADKYGVPRMCFINKMDATGADYFSAIETIKDKLKANVVPLEIPIGSEENFVGVVDLVSMKATIYKNDLGTDIEVTDIPEDLVDLAEEYREKLLDSVAEHDEDLMMKYLEGEEITEEEIKKAIRKGTINLAINPVLCGSAYKNKGVQPLLDAIIDYMPSPLDIPPMKGIDPKNEEVEIERKADDNEPFSALAFKIVADPYVGKLAYFRVYSGQLDSGSYVYNSTKGKRERVGRILMMHANNREEVDTVYAGDIAAAVGLKDTGTGDTLCDMDNEIILEKMEFPEPVISVAIEPKTKASQEKMSIALQKLAEEDPTFRTYTDEETGQTIISGMGELHLEIIVDRLLREFKVEANIGNPQVSYRESITKTAEADGKYVKQSGGRGQYGHVKLVVEPQDDPEKGFEFINKIVGGAVPKEYIGSVEEGVREASESGNLGGYPMLDLKVTLIDGSYHEVDSSEMAFKIAGSMGFREAVRKAGPVLLEPVEKVEITTPDEYLGDVMGDISSRRGKILKMDPKDGFHILDASVPLSEMFGYATDLRSNTQGRATYSM
;
A
#
# COMPACT_ATOMS: atom_id res chain seq x y z
N MET A 1 -1.42 -27.14 30.39
CA MET A 1 -2.50 -27.61 29.49
C MET A 1 -3.60 -26.56 29.49
N GLY A 2 -3.52 -25.59 28.56
CA GLY A 2 -4.55 -24.56 28.35
C GLY A 2 -4.94 -24.36 26.86
N ARG A 3 -4.16 -24.94 25.94
CA ARG A 3 -4.35 -24.77 24.50
C ARG A 3 -5.30 -25.84 23.93
N LYS A 4 -6.29 -25.41 23.13
CA LYS A 4 -7.27 -26.29 22.48
C LYS A 4 -6.69 -27.05 21.27
N TYR A 5 -5.75 -26.42 20.54
CA TYR A 5 -5.06 -26.98 19.38
C TYR A 5 -3.56 -26.80 19.53
N SER A 6 -2.75 -27.80 19.22
CA SER A 6 -1.29 -27.67 19.26
C SER A 6 -0.77 -26.74 18.15
N LEU A 7 0.43 -26.19 18.34
CA LEU A 7 1.13 -25.43 17.29
C LEU A 7 1.26 -26.24 15.99
N LYS A 8 1.65 -27.52 16.11
CA LYS A 8 1.77 -28.46 14.97
C LYS A 8 0.47 -28.56 14.14
N ASN A 9 -0.68 -28.45 14.80
CA ASN A 9 -2.00 -28.55 14.17
C ASN A 9 -2.62 -27.18 13.85
N THR A 10 -1.80 -26.13 13.81
CA THR A 10 -2.22 -24.77 13.44
C THR A 10 -1.66 -24.44 12.06
N ARG A 11 -2.46 -23.80 11.21
CA ARG A 11 -2.06 -23.22 9.92
C ARG A 11 -2.48 -21.76 9.91
N ASN A 12 -1.56 -20.86 9.61
CA ASN A 12 -1.86 -19.44 9.41
C ASN A 12 -1.60 -19.12 7.96
N ILE A 13 -2.67 -18.99 7.18
CA ILE A 13 -2.59 -18.80 5.73
C ILE A 13 -3.26 -17.51 5.29
N GLY A 14 -2.73 -16.91 4.23
CA GLY A 14 -3.39 -15.83 3.49
C GLY A 14 -3.87 -16.30 2.14
N ILE A 15 -4.95 -15.72 1.63
CA ILE A 15 -5.36 -15.90 0.24
C ILE A 15 -4.96 -14.65 -0.54
N MET A 16 -4.12 -14.80 -1.56
CA MET A 16 -3.60 -13.69 -2.38
C MET A 16 -3.84 -13.97 -3.86
N ALA A 17 -4.18 -12.94 -4.64
CA ALA A 17 -4.49 -13.07 -6.07
C ALA A 17 -4.74 -11.69 -6.71
N HIS A 18 -4.75 -11.66 -8.05
CA HIS A 18 -5.33 -10.54 -8.81
C HIS A 18 -6.81 -10.30 -8.47
N ILE A 19 -7.32 -9.12 -8.86
CA ILE A 19 -8.74 -8.74 -8.73
C ILE A 19 -9.59 -9.80 -9.45
N ASP A 20 -10.78 -10.10 -8.92
CA ASP A 20 -11.73 -11.06 -9.49
C ASP A 20 -11.25 -12.51 -9.67
N ALA A 21 -10.07 -12.92 -9.21
CA ALA A 21 -9.63 -14.32 -9.22
C ALA A 21 -10.46 -15.25 -8.29
N GLY A 22 -11.38 -14.68 -7.49
CA GLY A 22 -12.29 -15.41 -6.61
C GLY A 22 -11.75 -15.68 -5.21
N LYS A 23 -10.91 -14.80 -4.65
CA LYS A 23 -10.35 -14.90 -3.28
C LYS A 23 -11.42 -15.11 -2.23
N THR A 24 -12.32 -14.14 -2.12
CA THR A 24 -13.43 -14.16 -1.17
C THR A 24 -14.36 -15.33 -1.41
N THR A 25 -14.62 -15.68 -2.68
CA THR A 25 -15.42 -16.86 -3.02
C THR A 25 -14.79 -18.15 -2.49
N VAL A 26 -13.48 -18.34 -2.67
CA VAL A 26 -12.75 -19.50 -2.12
C VAL A 26 -12.81 -19.50 -0.59
N THR A 27 -12.55 -18.35 0.05
CA THR A 27 -12.64 -18.20 1.52
C THR A 27 -14.01 -18.60 2.04
N GLU A 28 -15.08 -18.09 1.45
CA GLU A 28 -16.48 -18.42 1.78
C GLU A 28 -16.74 -19.93 1.67
N ARG A 29 -16.26 -20.58 0.59
CA ARG A 29 -16.41 -22.04 0.43
C ARG A 29 -15.65 -22.81 1.51
N MET A 30 -14.43 -22.38 1.87
CA MET A 30 -13.67 -22.99 2.95
C MET A 30 -14.43 -22.89 4.28
N LEU A 31 -15.03 -21.75 4.58
CA LEU A 31 -15.85 -21.55 5.77
C LEU A 31 -17.12 -22.42 5.76
N TYR A 32 -17.74 -22.60 4.59
CA TYR A 32 -18.93 -23.43 4.45
C TYR A 32 -18.62 -24.90 4.71
N TYR A 33 -17.59 -25.44 4.05
CA TYR A 33 -17.22 -26.86 4.20
C TYR A 33 -16.70 -27.21 5.59
N THR A 34 -16.02 -26.28 6.25
CA THR A 34 -15.61 -26.46 7.65
C THR A 34 -16.78 -26.35 8.64
N GLY A 35 -17.99 -26.06 8.16
CA GLY A 35 -19.20 -25.91 8.96
C GLY A 35 -19.21 -24.64 9.81
N LYS A 36 -18.31 -23.69 9.54
CA LYS A 36 -18.22 -22.41 10.25
C LYS A 36 -19.35 -21.47 9.83
N ILE A 37 -19.74 -21.50 8.56
CA ILE A 37 -20.94 -20.84 8.04
C ILE A 37 -21.92 -21.91 7.52
N HIS A 38 -23.22 -21.65 7.66
CA HIS A 38 -24.27 -22.60 7.27
C HIS A 38 -24.98 -22.21 5.97
N LYS A 39 -24.66 -21.04 5.41
CA LYS A 39 -25.18 -20.55 4.14
C LYS A 39 -24.01 -20.00 3.34
N ILE A 40 -24.04 -20.27 2.05
CA ILE A 40 -23.12 -19.68 1.08
C ILE A 40 -23.64 -18.29 0.71
N GLY A 41 -22.79 -17.27 0.81
CA GLY A 41 -23.00 -15.96 0.21
C GLY A 41 -22.27 -15.83 -1.13
N ASP A 42 -22.80 -15.00 -2.04
CA ASP A 42 -22.10 -14.56 -3.26
C ASP A 42 -21.60 -13.12 -3.07
N THR A 43 -20.38 -12.83 -3.50
CA THR A 43 -19.77 -11.50 -3.45
C THR A 43 -20.47 -10.52 -4.38
N HIS A 44 -20.93 -10.98 -5.55
CA HIS A 44 -21.61 -10.12 -6.52
C HIS A 44 -23.01 -9.69 -6.06
N ASP A 45 -23.63 -10.46 -5.16
CA ASP A 45 -24.92 -10.14 -4.56
C ASP A 45 -24.78 -9.39 -3.21
N GLY A 46 -23.55 -9.05 -2.80
CA GLY A 46 -23.26 -8.41 -1.51
C GLY A 46 -23.57 -9.29 -0.29
N ALA A 47 -23.70 -10.60 -0.49
CA ALA A 47 -24.10 -11.55 0.54
C ALA A 47 -22.91 -12.27 1.21
N ALA A 48 -21.68 -12.05 0.73
CA ALA A 48 -20.47 -12.58 1.34
C ALA A 48 -20.28 -12.02 2.76
N GLN A 49 -19.96 -12.89 3.70
CA GLN A 49 -19.71 -12.54 5.10
C GLN A 49 -18.32 -11.92 5.31
N MET A 50 -17.36 -12.22 4.43
CA MET A 50 -16.00 -11.68 4.49
C MET A 50 -15.92 -10.22 4.04
N ASP A 51 -16.72 -9.81 3.05
CA ASP A 51 -16.87 -8.43 2.59
C ASP A 51 -17.96 -7.73 3.44
N TRP A 52 -17.56 -7.21 4.60
CA TRP A 52 -18.49 -6.69 5.61
C TRP A 52 -18.72 -5.18 5.50
N MET A 53 -17.83 -4.45 4.81
CA MET A 53 -18.01 -3.01 4.59
C MET A 53 -19.04 -2.77 3.49
N GLU A 54 -19.86 -1.72 3.64
CA GLU A 54 -20.85 -1.34 2.62
C GLU A 54 -20.18 -1.08 1.26
N GLN A 55 -18.98 -0.48 1.26
CA GLN A 55 -18.21 -0.19 0.06
C GLN A 55 -17.71 -1.45 -0.66
N GLU A 56 -17.38 -2.51 0.10
CA GLU A 56 -16.97 -3.80 -0.46
C GLU A 56 -18.15 -4.47 -1.15
N GLN A 57 -19.33 -4.48 -0.49
CA GLN A 57 -20.55 -5.07 -1.02
C GLN A 57 -21.10 -4.31 -2.24
N GLU A 58 -21.06 -2.97 -2.23
CA GLU A 58 -21.52 -2.14 -3.36
C GLU A 58 -20.66 -2.32 -4.61
N ARG A 59 -19.35 -2.57 -4.45
CA ARG A 59 -18.38 -2.65 -5.55
C ARG A 59 -18.00 -4.07 -5.93
N GLY A 60 -18.29 -5.06 -5.09
CA GLY A 60 -17.89 -6.46 -5.29
C GLY A 60 -16.37 -6.68 -5.19
N ILE A 61 -15.66 -5.87 -4.41
CA ILE A 61 -14.21 -5.98 -4.19
C ILE A 61 -13.88 -6.00 -2.71
N THR A 62 -12.83 -6.74 -2.34
CA THR A 62 -12.28 -6.70 -0.98
C THR A 62 -11.33 -5.51 -0.82
N ILE A 63 -11.61 -4.66 0.16
CA ILE A 63 -10.88 -3.42 0.47
C ILE A 63 -9.99 -3.65 1.70
N THR A 64 -10.52 -4.31 2.73
CA THR A 64 -9.79 -4.55 3.98
C THR A 64 -9.57 -6.02 4.22
N SER A 65 -8.43 -6.38 4.81
CA SER A 65 -8.15 -7.78 5.12
C SER A 65 -9.10 -8.32 6.20
N ALA A 66 -9.73 -9.47 5.97
CA ALA A 66 -10.61 -10.09 6.94
C ALA A 66 -9.94 -11.33 7.55
N ALA A 67 -9.79 -11.33 8.87
CA ALA A 67 -9.25 -12.47 9.61
C ALA A 67 -10.38 -13.39 10.08
N THR A 68 -10.20 -14.70 9.90
CA THR A 68 -11.17 -15.72 10.30
C THR A 68 -10.46 -17.00 10.73
N THR A 69 -11.15 -17.81 11.54
CA THR A 69 -10.66 -19.11 11.98
C THR A 69 -11.69 -20.19 11.69
N CYS A 70 -11.25 -21.29 11.09
CA CYS A 70 -12.03 -22.50 10.88
C CYS A 70 -11.27 -23.75 11.33
N ILE A 71 -11.97 -24.89 11.36
CA ILE A 71 -11.43 -26.18 11.80
C ILE A 71 -11.65 -27.18 10.67
N TRP A 72 -10.56 -27.80 10.21
CA TRP A 72 -10.58 -28.85 9.19
C TRP A 72 -9.73 -30.03 9.65
N ASN A 73 -10.26 -31.26 9.57
CA ASN A 73 -9.56 -32.49 9.98
C ASN A 73 -8.80 -32.38 11.33
N LYS A 74 -9.43 -31.80 12.36
CA LYS A 74 -8.86 -31.55 13.71
C LYS A 74 -7.68 -30.57 13.76
N ASN A 75 -7.43 -29.85 12.67
CA ASN A 75 -6.46 -28.76 12.59
C ASN A 75 -7.19 -27.41 12.60
N ARG A 76 -6.55 -26.42 13.20
CA ARG A 76 -7.03 -25.03 13.19
C ARG A 76 -6.41 -24.32 12.00
N VAL A 77 -7.24 -23.70 11.17
CA VAL A 77 -6.79 -22.87 10.05
C VAL A 77 -7.25 -21.44 10.32
N ASN A 78 -6.28 -20.55 10.49
CA ASN A 78 -6.49 -19.11 10.52
C ASN A 78 -6.26 -18.59 9.11
N ILE A 79 -7.26 -17.92 8.56
CA ILE A 79 -7.26 -17.37 7.20
C ILE A 79 -7.28 -15.86 7.31
N ILE A 80 -6.38 -15.20 6.57
CA ILE A 80 -6.48 -13.78 6.26
C ILE A 80 -6.83 -13.66 4.78
N ASP A 81 -8.04 -13.18 4.50
CA ASP A 81 -8.42 -12.82 3.14
C ASP A 81 -7.82 -11.46 2.79
N THR A 82 -7.08 -11.36 1.69
CA THR A 82 -6.34 -10.14 1.33
C THR A 82 -6.97 -9.43 0.12
N PRO A 83 -6.94 -8.10 0.07
CA PRO A 83 -7.36 -7.35 -1.10
C PRO A 83 -6.57 -7.74 -2.37
N GLY A 84 -7.25 -7.74 -3.52
CA GLY A 84 -6.59 -7.96 -4.82
C GLY A 84 -6.13 -6.69 -5.53
N HIS A 85 -6.61 -5.54 -5.07
CA HIS A 85 -6.44 -4.26 -5.75
C HIS A 85 -5.16 -3.55 -5.29
N VAL A 86 -4.42 -2.95 -6.24
CA VAL A 86 -3.13 -2.29 -5.99
C VAL A 86 -3.20 -1.14 -4.98
N ASP A 87 -4.33 -0.44 -4.96
CA ASP A 87 -4.60 0.66 -4.05
C ASP A 87 -4.62 0.25 -2.57
N PHE A 88 -4.79 -1.04 -2.29
CA PHE A 88 -4.77 -1.62 -0.94
C PHE A 88 -3.57 -2.55 -0.72
N THR A 89 -2.45 -2.29 -1.42
CA THR A 89 -1.21 -3.07 -1.29
C THR A 89 -0.68 -3.15 0.14
N VAL A 90 -0.92 -2.13 0.97
CA VAL A 90 -0.57 -2.14 2.40
C VAL A 90 -1.27 -3.27 3.16
N GLU A 91 -2.50 -3.60 2.79
CA GLU A 91 -3.26 -4.70 3.39
C GLU A 91 -2.63 -6.05 3.04
N VAL A 92 -2.11 -6.18 1.83
CA VAL A 92 -1.40 -7.40 1.39
C VAL A 92 -0.06 -7.51 2.11
N GLU A 93 0.74 -6.45 2.17
CA GLU A 93 2.04 -6.46 2.84
C GLU A 93 1.93 -6.81 4.33
N ARG A 94 1.04 -6.14 5.06
CA ARG A 94 0.86 -6.39 6.49
C ARG A 94 0.32 -7.78 6.78
N SER A 95 -0.50 -8.32 5.87
CA SER A 95 -1.03 -9.67 5.99
C SER A 95 0.05 -10.71 5.73
N LEU A 96 0.78 -10.63 4.61
CA LEU A 96 1.82 -11.60 4.26
C LEU A 96 2.91 -11.69 5.34
N ARG A 97 3.25 -10.58 6.01
CA ARG A 97 4.27 -10.57 7.06
C ARG A 97 3.92 -11.40 8.31
N VAL A 98 2.63 -11.52 8.64
CA VAL A 98 2.15 -12.23 9.85
C VAL A 98 1.71 -13.67 9.60
N LEU A 99 1.71 -14.09 8.34
CA LEU A 99 1.27 -15.41 7.92
C LEU A 99 2.45 -16.39 7.88
N ASP A 100 2.15 -17.65 8.14
CA ASP A 100 3.14 -18.72 8.01
C ASP A 100 3.20 -19.22 6.56
N GLY A 101 2.11 -19.07 5.79
CA GLY A 101 2.09 -19.39 4.36
C GLY A 101 0.95 -18.72 3.60
N SER A 102 0.83 -18.94 2.30
CA SER A 102 -0.23 -18.37 1.47
C SER A 102 -0.76 -19.31 0.38
N VAL A 103 -1.97 -19.05 -0.08
CA VAL A 103 -2.60 -19.66 -1.24
C VAL A 103 -2.71 -18.59 -2.32
N ALA A 104 -1.96 -18.75 -3.41
CA ALA A 104 -1.98 -17.89 -4.58
C ALA A 104 -3.09 -18.35 -5.54
N LEU A 105 -4.15 -17.57 -5.72
CA LEU A 105 -5.19 -17.89 -6.70
C LEU A 105 -4.84 -17.33 -8.07
N PHE A 106 -5.14 -18.11 -9.09
CA PHE A 106 -5.05 -17.71 -10.50
C PHE A 106 -6.36 -18.01 -11.21
N ASP A 107 -6.74 -17.16 -12.14
CA ASP A 107 -7.88 -17.41 -13.02
C ASP A 107 -7.48 -18.42 -14.11
N ALA A 108 -8.26 -19.48 -14.31
CA ALA A 108 -7.95 -20.54 -15.28
C ALA A 108 -7.87 -20.05 -16.73
N LYS A 109 -8.48 -18.92 -17.08
CA LYS A 109 -8.42 -18.33 -18.42
C LYS A 109 -7.25 -17.38 -18.57
N SER A 110 -7.05 -16.50 -17.59
CA SER A 110 -6.04 -15.42 -17.69
C SER A 110 -4.64 -15.84 -17.20
N GLY A 111 -4.55 -16.85 -16.33
CA GLY A 111 -3.30 -17.25 -15.69
C GLY A 111 -2.70 -16.12 -14.86
N VAL A 112 -1.41 -15.81 -15.08
CA VAL A 112 -0.73 -14.70 -14.40
C VAL A 112 -1.08 -13.34 -15.01
N GLU A 113 -1.68 -12.51 -14.17
CA GLU A 113 -2.04 -11.11 -14.43
C GLU A 113 -1.08 -10.12 -13.72
N PRO A 114 -1.02 -8.84 -14.11
CA PRO A 114 -0.02 -7.89 -13.61
C PRO A 114 0.07 -7.81 -12.07
N GLN A 115 -1.07 -7.79 -11.37
CA GLN A 115 -1.09 -7.72 -9.90
C GLN A 115 -0.72 -9.06 -9.26
N SER A 116 -0.90 -10.18 -9.97
CA SER A 116 -0.40 -11.48 -9.51
C SER A 116 1.12 -11.43 -9.38
N GLU A 117 1.83 -10.75 -10.30
CA GLU A 117 3.28 -10.54 -10.22
C GLU A 117 3.65 -9.71 -8.98
N THR A 118 2.90 -8.63 -8.70
CA THR A 118 3.15 -7.76 -7.54
C THR A 118 2.99 -8.50 -6.22
N VAL A 119 1.88 -9.20 -6.01
CA VAL A 119 1.65 -9.96 -4.76
C VAL A 119 2.61 -11.14 -4.65
N TRP A 120 3.02 -11.73 -5.77
CA TRP A 120 4.03 -12.78 -5.79
C TRP A 120 5.38 -12.25 -5.30
N ARG A 121 5.84 -11.09 -5.79
CA ARG A 121 7.08 -10.45 -5.31
C ARG A 121 7.02 -10.06 -3.83
N GLN A 122 5.86 -9.64 -3.35
CA GLN A 122 5.67 -9.34 -1.92
C GLN A 122 5.82 -10.61 -1.06
N ALA A 123 5.28 -11.74 -1.50
CA ALA A 123 5.48 -13.02 -0.81
C ALA A 123 6.95 -13.51 -0.88
N ASP A 124 7.65 -13.24 -1.99
CA ASP A 124 9.11 -13.49 -2.09
C ASP A 124 9.90 -12.67 -1.07
N LYS A 125 9.61 -11.37 -0.96
CA LYS A 125 10.28 -10.44 -0.03
C LYS A 125 10.24 -10.96 1.42
N TYR A 126 9.10 -11.54 1.83
CA TYR A 126 8.90 -12.06 3.18
C TYR A 126 9.18 -13.56 3.33
N GLY A 127 9.61 -14.24 2.26
CA GLY A 127 9.92 -15.66 2.27
C GLY A 127 8.74 -16.55 2.68
N VAL A 128 7.52 -16.20 2.23
CA VAL A 128 6.28 -16.89 2.64
C VAL A 128 6.03 -18.13 1.77
N PRO A 129 6.06 -19.36 2.33
CA PRO A 129 5.70 -20.58 1.61
C PRO A 129 4.33 -20.49 0.98
N ARG A 130 4.19 -21.01 -0.24
CA ARG A 130 2.97 -20.82 -1.01
C ARG A 130 2.62 -21.96 -1.94
N MET A 131 1.32 -22.18 -2.05
CA MET A 131 0.69 -23.08 -3.00
C MET A 131 -0.17 -22.29 -3.98
N CYS A 132 -0.39 -22.83 -5.16
CA CYS A 132 -1.21 -22.22 -6.20
C CYS A 132 -2.54 -22.95 -6.34
N PHE A 133 -3.62 -22.20 -6.55
CA PHE A 133 -4.93 -22.75 -6.89
C PHE A 133 -5.47 -22.07 -8.13
N ILE A 134 -5.60 -22.84 -9.22
CA ILE A 134 -6.18 -22.37 -10.47
C ILE A 134 -7.71 -22.49 -10.36
N ASN A 135 -8.35 -21.35 -10.13
CA ASN A 135 -9.78 -21.22 -9.91
C ASN A 135 -10.54 -20.95 -11.22
N LYS A 136 -11.87 -21.04 -11.16
CA LYS A 136 -12.78 -20.82 -12.30
C LYS A 136 -12.53 -21.78 -13.46
N MET A 137 -12.22 -23.04 -13.17
CA MET A 137 -12.15 -24.10 -14.18
C MET A 137 -13.46 -24.30 -14.95
N ASP A 138 -14.58 -23.74 -14.47
CA ASP A 138 -15.89 -23.72 -15.12
C ASP A 138 -16.11 -22.56 -16.11
N ALA A 139 -15.23 -21.56 -16.14
CA ALA A 139 -15.38 -20.40 -17.00
C ALA A 139 -15.03 -20.71 -18.46
N THR A 140 -15.67 -20.02 -19.41
CA THR A 140 -15.33 -20.13 -20.84
C THR A 140 -13.89 -19.68 -21.11
N GLY A 141 -13.13 -20.51 -21.81
CA GLY A 141 -11.71 -20.33 -22.06
C GLY A 141 -10.79 -20.80 -20.93
N ALA A 142 -11.31 -21.55 -19.95
CA ALA A 142 -10.49 -22.13 -18.88
C ALA A 142 -9.49 -23.15 -19.44
N ASP A 143 -8.20 -22.90 -19.20
CA ASP A 143 -7.10 -23.76 -19.61
C ASP A 143 -6.08 -23.89 -18.48
N TYR A 144 -6.15 -25.02 -17.78
CA TYR A 144 -5.28 -25.33 -16.66
C TYR A 144 -3.79 -25.37 -17.03
N PHE A 145 -3.45 -25.96 -18.18
CA PHE A 145 -2.06 -26.16 -18.58
C PHE A 145 -1.44 -24.84 -19.05
N SER A 146 -2.19 -24.03 -19.81
CA SER A 146 -1.78 -22.66 -20.16
C SER A 146 -1.55 -21.81 -18.90
N ALA A 147 -2.47 -21.85 -17.93
CA ALA A 147 -2.30 -21.13 -16.67
C ALA A 147 -1.01 -21.54 -15.93
N ILE A 148 -0.69 -22.85 -15.87
CA ILE A 148 0.59 -23.35 -15.33
C ILE A 148 1.79 -22.76 -16.08
N GLU A 149 1.77 -22.76 -17.42
CA GLU A 149 2.87 -22.21 -18.22
C GLU A 149 3.07 -20.72 -17.93
N THR A 150 2.00 -19.94 -17.80
CA THR A 150 2.12 -18.52 -17.44
C THR A 150 2.76 -18.31 -16.07
N ILE A 151 2.48 -19.19 -15.09
CA ILE A 151 3.09 -19.13 -13.76
C ILE A 151 4.60 -19.42 -13.85
N LYS A 152 5.00 -20.45 -14.62
CA LYS A 152 6.41 -20.76 -14.88
C LYS A 152 7.12 -19.60 -15.56
N ASP A 153 6.53 -19.06 -16.62
CA ASP A 153 7.21 -18.10 -17.49
C ASP A 153 7.28 -16.69 -16.92
N LYS A 154 6.17 -16.19 -16.37
CA LYS A 154 6.09 -14.80 -15.87
C LYS A 154 6.62 -14.67 -14.44
N LEU A 155 6.36 -15.65 -13.57
CA LEU A 155 6.78 -15.61 -12.17
C LEU A 155 8.10 -16.33 -11.90
N LYS A 156 8.62 -17.08 -12.89
CA LYS A 156 9.83 -17.90 -12.76
C LYS A 156 9.75 -18.89 -11.58
N ALA A 157 8.54 -19.37 -11.32
CA ALA A 157 8.22 -20.24 -10.21
C ALA A 157 8.37 -21.73 -10.58
N ASN A 158 8.88 -22.54 -9.65
CA ASN A 158 8.96 -23.99 -9.81
C ASN A 158 7.62 -24.64 -9.41
N VAL A 159 6.67 -24.65 -10.35
CA VAL A 159 5.33 -25.18 -10.08
C VAL A 159 5.24 -26.70 -10.27
N VAL A 160 4.59 -27.36 -9.32
CA VAL A 160 4.40 -28.81 -9.28
C VAL A 160 2.90 -29.12 -9.24
N PRO A 161 2.30 -29.51 -10.37
CA PRO A 161 0.91 -29.95 -10.41
C PRO A 161 0.69 -31.14 -9.47
N LEU A 162 -0.23 -31.00 -8.51
CA LEU A 162 -0.69 -32.12 -7.67
C LEU A 162 -1.97 -32.75 -8.22
N GLU A 163 -2.69 -32.01 -9.04
CA GLU A 163 -3.93 -32.44 -9.65
C GLU A 163 -3.92 -32.18 -11.16
N ILE A 164 -4.73 -32.93 -11.92
CA ILE A 164 -5.13 -32.57 -13.28
C ILE A 164 -6.66 -32.52 -13.38
N PRO A 165 -7.23 -31.57 -14.15
CA PRO A 165 -8.68 -31.41 -14.25
C PRO A 165 -9.31 -32.51 -15.12
N ILE A 166 -10.54 -32.89 -14.77
CA ILE A 166 -11.40 -33.78 -15.56
C ILE A 166 -12.42 -32.90 -16.28
N GLY A 167 -12.15 -32.64 -17.56
CA GLY A 167 -12.87 -31.67 -18.38
C GLY A 167 -12.47 -30.21 -18.10
N SER A 168 -13.10 -29.29 -18.82
CA SER A 168 -12.92 -27.84 -18.67
C SER A 168 -14.23 -27.11 -18.98
N GLU A 169 -14.32 -25.84 -18.56
CA GLU A 169 -15.51 -25.01 -18.73
C GLU A 169 -16.77 -25.70 -18.15
N GLU A 170 -17.90 -25.68 -18.88
CA GLU A 170 -19.12 -26.38 -18.50
C GLU A 170 -18.96 -27.89 -18.31
N ASN A 171 -17.93 -28.50 -18.90
CA ASN A 171 -17.62 -29.93 -18.79
C ASN A 171 -16.69 -30.26 -17.62
N PHE A 172 -16.29 -29.28 -16.80
CA PHE A 172 -15.47 -29.54 -15.62
C PHE A 172 -16.27 -30.31 -14.55
N VAL A 173 -15.91 -31.58 -14.34
CA VAL A 173 -16.64 -32.51 -13.46
C VAL A 173 -15.83 -33.00 -12.27
N GLY A 174 -14.51 -32.83 -12.28
CA GLY A 174 -13.66 -33.37 -11.23
C GLY A 174 -12.18 -33.10 -11.41
N VAL A 175 -11.38 -33.72 -10.54
CA VAL A 175 -9.92 -33.64 -10.55
C VAL A 175 -9.33 -35.02 -10.33
N VAL A 176 -8.19 -35.31 -10.94
CA VAL A 176 -7.36 -36.48 -10.64
C VAL A 176 -6.26 -36.05 -9.69
N ASP A 177 -6.16 -36.68 -8.52
CA ASP A 177 -5.07 -36.50 -7.58
C ASP A 177 -3.88 -37.37 -7.99
N LEU A 178 -2.77 -36.74 -8.33
CA LEU A 178 -1.55 -37.39 -8.82
C LEU A 178 -0.76 -38.10 -7.71
N VAL A 179 -1.02 -37.77 -6.43
CA VAL A 179 -0.38 -38.39 -5.27
C VAL A 179 -1.04 -39.74 -4.99
N SER A 180 -2.37 -39.75 -4.83
CA SER A 180 -3.13 -40.98 -4.57
C SER A 180 -3.49 -41.78 -5.83
N MET A 181 -3.34 -41.18 -7.02
CA MET A 181 -3.75 -41.74 -8.33
C MET A 181 -5.21 -42.14 -8.37
N LYS A 182 -6.07 -41.25 -7.88
CA LYS A 182 -7.53 -41.41 -7.89
C LYS A 182 -8.23 -40.19 -8.45
N ALA A 183 -9.37 -40.42 -9.09
CA ALA A 183 -10.24 -39.35 -9.58
C ALA A 183 -11.30 -39.01 -8.53
N THR A 184 -11.50 -37.72 -8.30
CA THR A 184 -12.59 -37.18 -7.49
C THR A 184 -13.61 -36.53 -8.42
N ILE A 185 -14.79 -37.15 -8.54
CA ILE A 185 -15.88 -36.70 -9.42
C ILE A 185 -16.99 -36.06 -8.59
N TYR A 186 -17.40 -34.86 -8.98
CA TYR A 186 -18.48 -34.11 -8.35
C TYR A 186 -19.76 -34.32 -9.16
N LYS A 187 -20.76 -34.97 -8.56
CA LYS A 187 -22.05 -35.26 -9.20
C LYS A 187 -23.03 -34.09 -9.16
N ASN A 188 -22.73 -33.08 -8.35
CA ASN A 188 -23.52 -31.87 -8.25
C ASN A 188 -22.66 -30.63 -8.06
N ASP A 189 -23.24 -29.48 -8.39
CA ASP A 189 -22.62 -28.17 -8.19
C ASP A 189 -22.76 -27.66 -6.74
N LEU A 190 -23.25 -28.49 -5.82
CA LEU A 190 -23.32 -28.19 -4.38
C LEU A 190 -22.11 -28.72 -3.61
N GLY A 191 -21.29 -29.57 -4.25
CA GLY A 191 -20.13 -30.22 -3.63
C GLY A 191 -20.49 -31.15 -2.48
N THR A 192 -21.70 -31.69 -2.47
CA THR A 192 -22.17 -32.62 -1.41
C THR A 192 -22.19 -34.08 -1.84
N ASP A 193 -22.19 -34.34 -3.16
CA ASP A 193 -22.18 -35.68 -3.74
C ASP A 193 -20.88 -35.87 -4.51
N ILE A 194 -19.91 -36.49 -3.85
CA ILE A 194 -18.54 -36.69 -4.32
C ILE A 194 -18.25 -38.18 -4.36
N GLU A 195 -17.75 -38.65 -5.49
CA GLU A 195 -17.34 -40.03 -5.67
C GLU A 195 -15.84 -40.08 -5.97
N VAL A 196 -15.11 -40.91 -5.22
CA VAL A 196 -13.71 -41.22 -5.50
C VAL A 196 -13.66 -42.51 -6.32
N THR A 197 -13.20 -42.41 -7.56
CA THR A 197 -13.14 -43.50 -8.53
C THR A 197 -11.72 -43.72 -9.04
N ASP A 198 -11.54 -44.76 -9.84
CA ASP A 198 -10.35 -44.91 -10.67
C ASP A 198 -10.30 -43.79 -11.73
N ILE A 199 -9.11 -43.53 -12.25
CA ILE A 199 -8.86 -42.48 -13.25
C ILE A 199 -9.59 -42.83 -14.56
N PRO A 200 -10.29 -41.88 -15.20
CA PRO A 200 -10.91 -42.09 -16.51
C PRO A 200 -9.88 -42.58 -17.54
N GLU A 201 -10.26 -43.56 -18.38
CA GLU A 201 -9.34 -44.21 -19.34
C GLU A 201 -8.63 -43.21 -20.27
N ASP A 202 -9.27 -42.11 -20.63
CA ASP A 202 -8.74 -41.05 -21.48
C ASP A 202 -7.70 -40.15 -20.80
N LEU A 203 -7.60 -40.21 -19.47
CA LEU A 203 -6.67 -39.40 -18.67
C LEU A 203 -5.54 -40.20 -18.03
N VAL A 204 -5.53 -41.54 -18.14
CA VAL A 204 -4.51 -42.39 -17.49
C VAL A 204 -3.10 -42.03 -17.97
N ASP A 205 -2.87 -41.98 -19.28
CA ASP A 205 -1.54 -41.66 -19.84
C ASP A 205 -1.06 -40.27 -19.40
N LEU A 206 -1.98 -39.30 -19.36
CA LEU A 206 -1.69 -37.93 -18.93
C LEU A 206 -1.38 -37.87 -17.42
N ALA A 207 -2.12 -38.62 -16.61
CA ALA A 207 -1.89 -38.71 -15.17
C ALA A 207 -0.54 -39.36 -14.86
N GLU A 208 -0.15 -40.40 -15.59
CA GLU A 208 1.17 -41.03 -15.47
C GLU A 208 2.29 -40.07 -15.84
N GLU A 209 2.17 -39.34 -16.96
CA GLU A 209 3.14 -38.33 -17.38
C GLU A 209 3.33 -37.22 -16.32
N TYR A 210 2.23 -36.69 -15.78
CA TYR A 210 2.30 -35.63 -14.76
C TYR A 210 2.71 -36.16 -13.39
N ARG A 211 2.43 -37.43 -13.07
CA ARG A 211 2.96 -38.09 -11.87
C ARG A 211 4.47 -38.26 -11.96
N GLU A 212 5.01 -38.65 -13.11
CA GLU A 212 6.47 -38.73 -13.32
C GLU A 212 7.12 -37.36 -13.10
N LYS A 213 6.58 -36.30 -13.72
CA LYS A 213 7.05 -34.92 -13.51
C LYS A 213 6.95 -34.46 -12.05
N LEU A 214 5.89 -34.84 -11.35
CA LEU A 214 5.74 -34.56 -9.92
C LEU A 214 6.87 -35.25 -9.14
N LEU A 215 7.08 -36.55 -9.38
CA LEU A 215 8.10 -37.34 -8.69
C LEU A 215 9.51 -36.83 -8.98
N ASP A 216 9.82 -36.49 -10.22
CA ASP A 216 11.09 -35.85 -10.61
C ASP A 216 11.33 -34.59 -9.79
N SER A 217 10.34 -33.69 -9.75
CA SER A 217 10.48 -32.40 -9.07
C SER A 217 10.61 -32.53 -7.55
N VAL A 218 9.88 -33.46 -6.92
CA VAL A 218 9.99 -33.65 -5.47
C VAL A 218 11.26 -34.41 -5.08
N ALA A 219 11.76 -35.30 -5.95
CA ALA A 219 13.00 -36.03 -5.75
C ALA A 219 14.22 -35.10 -5.74
N GLU A 220 14.24 -34.04 -6.56
CA GLU A 220 15.32 -33.05 -6.57
C GLU A 220 15.57 -32.38 -5.20
N HIS A 221 14.59 -32.42 -4.30
CA HIS A 221 14.65 -31.78 -2.98
C HIS A 221 14.64 -32.77 -1.81
N ASP A 222 14.68 -34.08 -2.10
CA ASP A 222 14.71 -35.13 -1.10
C ASP A 222 15.64 -36.28 -1.52
N GLU A 223 16.83 -36.33 -0.91
CA GLU A 223 17.87 -37.32 -1.25
C GLU A 223 17.40 -38.77 -1.10
N ASP A 224 16.60 -39.05 -0.07
CA ASP A 224 16.07 -40.40 0.17
C ASP A 224 15.06 -40.78 -0.92
N LEU A 225 14.17 -39.85 -1.28
CA LEU A 225 13.20 -40.05 -2.37
C LEU A 225 13.90 -40.20 -3.73
N MET A 226 14.95 -39.41 -3.98
CA MET A 226 15.75 -39.45 -5.22
C MET A 226 16.43 -40.80 -5.41
N MET A 227 17.04 -41.36 -4.36
CA MET A 227 17.66 -42.69 -4.44
C MET A 227 16.63 -43.76 -4.79
N LYS A 228 15.49 -43.79 -4.09
CA LYS A 228 14.40 -44.73 -4.38
C LYS A 228 13.87 -44.60 -5.80
N TYR A 229 13.69 -43.38 -6.26
CA TYR A 229 13.20 -43.09 -7.61
C TYR A 229 14.17 -43.61 -8.68
N LEU A 230 15.46 -43.35 -8.54
CA LEU A 230 16.50 -43.83 -9.47
C LEU A 230 16.67 -45.35 -9.46
N GLU A 231 16.43 -45.98 -8.30
CA GLU A 231 16.48 -47.44 -8.14
C GLU A 231 15.20 -48.14 -8.62
N GLY A 232 14.16 -47.38 -8.99
CA GLY A 232 12.86 -47.90 -9.41
C GLY A 232 12.07 -48.55 -8.27
N GLU A 233 12.33 -48.14 -7.02
CA GLU A 233 11.58 -48.58 -5.85
C GLU A 233 10.20 -47.93 -5.78
N GLU A 234 9.23 -48.62 -5.20
CA GLU A 234 7.88 -48.09 -5.00
C GLU A 234 7.89 -47.00 -3.92
N ILE A 235 7.48 -45.79 -4.30
CA ILE A 235 7.39 -44.63 -3.41
C ILE A 235 5.98 -44.55 -2.83
N THR A 236 5.87 -44.51 -1.50
CA THR A 236 4.57 -44.48 -0.82
C THR A 236 3.94 -43.07 -0.84
N GLU A 237 2.61 -43.00 -0.73
CA GLU A 237 1.87 -41.71 -0.66
C GLU A 237 2.39 -40.81 0.48
N GLU A 238 2.71 -41.38 1.65
CA GLU A 238 3.24 -40.63 2.78
C GLU A 238 4.62 -40.03 2.50
N GLU A 239 5.47 -40.72 1.74
CA GLU A 239 6.81 -40.22 1.35
C GLU A 239 6.68 -39.08 0.34
N ILE A 240 5.80 -39.22 -0.66
CA ILE A 240 5.50 -38.16 -1.62
C ILE A 240 5.00 -36.91 -0.86
N LYS A 241 4.04 -37.09 0.06
CA LYS A 241 3.50 -35.97 0.85
C LYS A 241 4.55 -35.26 1.69
N LYS A 242 5.47 -36.01 2.31
CA LYS A 242 6.59 -35.44 3.07
C LYS A 242 7.55 -34.65 2.19
N ALA A 243 7.89 -35.18 1.01
CA ALA A 243 8.76 -34.49 0.07
C ALA A 243 8.13 -33.20 -0.47
N ILE A 244 6.84 -33.24 -0.86
CA ILE A 244 6.09 -32.04 -1.27
C ILE A 244 6.10 -31.00 -0.15
N ARG A 245 5.76 -31.40 1.08
CA ARG A 245 5.74 -30.51 2.25
C ARG A 245 7.11 -29.86 2.47
N LYS A 246 8.18 -30.64 2.43
CA LYS A 246 9.55 -30.16 2.61
C LYS A 246 9.94 -29.14 1.53
N GLY A 247 9.66 -29.46 0.27
CA GLY A 247 9.90 -28.54 -0.84
C GLY A 247 9.10 -27.23 -0.72
N THR A 248 7.84 -27.34 -0.29
CA THR A 248 6.93 -26.19 -0.14
C THR A 248 7.42 -25.23 0.95
N ILE A 249 7.77 -25.76 2.13
CA ILE A 249 8.25 -24.97 3.27
C ILE A 249 9.59 -24.29 2.95
N ASN A 250 10.45 -24.96 2.18
CA ASN A 250 11.76 -24.43 1.77
C ASN A 250 11.69 -23.48 0.56
N LEU A 251 10.50 -23.10 0.10
CA LEU A 251 10.29 -22.24 -1.08
C LEU A 251 10.88 -22.81 -2.39
N ALA A 252 11.12 -24.13 -2.44
CA ALA A 252 11.75 -24.78 -3.57
C ALA A 252 10.73 -25.22 -4.64
N ILE A 253 9.51 -25.54 -4.21
CA ILE A 253 8.39 -25.91 -5.09
C ILE A 253 7.13 -25.12 -4.72
N ASN A 254 6.26 -24.94 -5.71
CA ASN A 254 4.93 -24.37 -5.55
C ASN A 254 3.88 -25.39 -5.98
N PRO A 255 3.25 -26.12 -5.04
CA PRO A 255 2.24 -27.11 -5.38
C PRO A 255 1.03 -26.45 -6.04
N VAL A 256 0.50 -27.04 -7.12
CA VAL A 256 -0.64 -26.49 -7.87
C VAL A 256 -1.84 -27.43 -7.79
N LEU A 257 -2.97 -26.88 -7.39
CA LEU A 257 -4.28 -27.52 -7.43
C LEU A 257 -5.21 -26.73 -8.34
N CYS A 258 -6.38 -27.29 -8.67
CA CYS A 258 -7.38 -26.56 -9.45
C CYS A 258 -8.81 -26.83 -9.00
N GLY A 259 -9.72 -25.95 -9.43
CA GLY A 259 -11.13 -26.14 -9.15
C GLY A 259 -12.01 -24.99 -9.61
N SER A 260 -13.26 -25.06 -9.16
CA SER A 260 -14.25 -24.02 -9.32
C SER A 260 -14.90 -23.77 -7.96
N ALA A 261 -14.49 -22.68 -7.31
CA ALA A 261 -15.11 -22.25 -6.06
C ALA A 261 -16.58 -21.86 -6.27
N TYR A 262 -16.95 -21.36 -7.46
CA TYR A 262 -18.33 -21.03 -7.80
C TYR A 262 -19.21 -22.28 -7.87
N LYS A 263 -18.72 -23.34 -8.52
CA LYS A 263 -19.43 -24.63 -8.66
C LYS A 263 -19.15 -25.62 -7.54
N ASN A 264 -18.50 -25.19 -6.46
CA ASN A 264 -18.23 -26.01 -5.28
C ASN A 264 -17.32 -27.23 -5.53
N LYS A 265 -16.43 -27.17 -6.52
CA LYS A 265 -15.51 -28.26 -6.91
C LYS A 265 -14.06 -27.89 -6.61
N GLY A 266 -13.29 -28.78 -5.99
CA GLY A 266 -11.85 -28.61 -5.73
C GLY A 266 -11.49 -27.89 -4.41
N VAL A 267 -12.45 -27.31 -3.68
CA VAL A 267 -12.17 -26.59 -2.43
C VAL A 267 -11.84 -27.53 -1.25
N GLN A 268 -12.46 -28.71 -1.18
CA GLN A 268 -12.15 -29.68 -0.13
C GLN A 268 -10.74 -30.29 -0.31
N PRO A 269 -10.33 -30.73 -1.53
CA PRO A 269 -8.93 -31.08 -1.79
C PRO A 269 -7.95 -29.95 -1.45
N LEU A 270 -8.29 -28.69 -1.74
CA LEU A 270 -7.50 -27.54 -1.31
C LEU A 270 -7.34 -27.45 0.21
N LEU A 271 -8.42 -27.66 0.98
CA LEU A 271 -8.37 -27.69 2.45
C LEU A 271 -7.49 -28.84 2.98
N ASP A 272 -7.54 -30.02 2.34
CA ASP A 272 -6.66 -31.15 2.68
C ASP A 272 -5.20 -30.81 2.38
N ALA A 273 -4.92 -30.26 1.20
CA ALA A 273 -3.58 -29.84 0.79
C ALA A 273 -2.99 -28.74 1.68
N ILE A 274 -3.82 -27.81 2.20
CA ILE A 274 -3.39 -26.82 3.20
C ILE A 274 -2.89 -27.52 4.47
N ILE A 275 -3.56 -28.56 4.94
CA ILE A 275 -3.10 -29.28 6.14
C ILE A 275 -1.80 -30.04 5.83
N ASP A 276 -1.76 -30.74 4.70
CA ASP A 276 -0.68 -31.64 4.34
C ASP A 276 0.61 -30.88 4.00
N TYR A 277 0.54 -29.78 3.25
CA TYR A 277 1.72 -29.13 2.67
C TYR A 277 2.07 -27.78 3.29
N MET A 278 1.10 -27.02 3.81
CA MET A 278 1.39 -25.68 4.36
C MET A 278 2.06 -25.76 5.74
N PRO A 279 2.96 -24.79 6.05
CA PRO A 279 3.70 -24.77 7.31
C PRO A 279 2.79 -24.59 8.52
N SER A 280 3.20 -25.20 9.63
CA SER A 280 2.78 -24.79 10.97
C SER A 280 3.70 -23.68 11.50
N PRO A 281 3.32 -22.94 12.55
CA PRO A 281 4.21 -21.98 13.19
C PRO A 281 5.57 -22.54 13.65
N LEU A 282 5.69 -23.87 13.80
CA LEU A 282 6.94 -24.54 14.17
C LEU A 282 7.85 -24.82 12.97
N ASP A 283 7.30 -24.81 11.75
CA ASP A 283 8.04 -25.10 10.53
C ASP A 283 8.69 -23.85 9.92
N ILE A 284 8.28 -22.66 10.40
CA ILE A 284 8.83 -21.37 9.99
C ILE A 284 10.02 -21.01 10.88
N PRO A 285 11.08 -20.37 10.33
CA PRO A 285 12.19 -19.88 11.14
C PRO A 285 11.73 -19.03 12.33
N PRO A 286 12.41 -19.11 13.49
CA PRO A 286 12.13 -18.25 14.63
C PRO A 286 12.10 -16.78 14.25
N MET A 287 11.21 -16.02 14.88
CA MET A 287 11.06 -14.61 14.57
C MET A 287 12.30 -13.85 15.06
N LYS A 288 12.90 -13.09 14.16
CA LYS A 288 14.06 -12.23 14.44
C LYS A 288 13.61 -10.83 14.83
N GLY A 289 14.38 -10.20 15.70
CA GLY A 289 14.24 -8.80 16.09
C GLY A 289 15.57 -8.26 16.61
N ILE A 290 15.58 -7.01 17.03
CA ILE A 290 16.76 -6.30 17.51
C ILE A 290 16.57 -5.86 18.97
N ASP A 291 17.68 -5.72 19.69
CA ASP A 291 17.68 -5.08 21.02
C ASP A 291 17.42 -3.55 20.84
N PRO A 292 16.41 -2.97 21.52
CA PRO A 292 16.15 -1.52 21.44
C PRO A 292 17.32 -0.62 21.85
N LYS A 293 18.28 -1.16 22.63
CA LYS A 293 19.46 -0.43 23.11
C LYS A 293 20.66 -0.61 22.20
N ASN A 294 20.67 -1.64 21.36
CA ASN A 294 21.74 -1.91 20.41
C ASN A 294 21.21 -2.64 19.18
N GLU A 295 21.01 -1.92 18.09
CA GLU A 295 20.47 -2.46 16.83
C GLU A 295 21.38 -3.52 16.18
N GLU A 296 22.66 -3.62 16.58
CA GLU A 296 23.57 -4.68 16.11
C GLU A 296 23.34 -6.03 16.78
N VAL A 297 22.58 -6.07 17.89
CA VAL A 297 22.27 -7.30 18.62
C VAL A 297 20.95 -7.88 18.12
N GLU A 298 21.05 -8.99 17.40
CA GLU A 298 19.90 -9.77 16.95
C GLU A 298 19.38 -10.69 18.05
N ILE A 299 18.07 -10.68 18.26
CA ILE A 299 17.35 -11.51 19.22
C ILE A 299 16.39 -12.41 18.44
N GLU A 300 16.39 -13.70 18.75
CA GLU A 300 15.45 -14.67 18.17
C GLU A 300 14.40 -15.10 19.20
N ARG A 301 13.15 -15.23 18.74
CA ARG A 301 12.02 -15.74 19.52
C ARG A 301 11.46 -16.99 18.88
N LYS A 302 11.56 -18.10 19.60
CA LYS A 302 10.99 -19.38 19.18
C LYS A 302 9.49 -19.38 19.38
N ALA A 303 8.78 -20.08 18.49
CA ALA A 303 7.35 -20.32 18.64
C ALA A 303 7.09 -21.32 19.79
N ASP A 304 7.12 -20.83 21.03
CA ASP A 304 6.82 -21.57 22.26
C ASP A 304 5.97 -20.69 23.19
N ASP A 305 5.00 -21.30 23.86
CA ASP A 305 4.10 -20.64 24.81
C ASP A 305 4.83 -20.22 26.11
N ASN A 306 6.01 -20.78 26.39
CA ASN A 306 6.82 -20.50 27.58
C ASN A 306 7.98 -19.50 27.37
N GLU A 307 8.21 -19.07 26.12
CA GLU A 307 9.16 -18.00 25.81
C GLU A 307 8.63 -16.63 26.31
N PRO A 308 9.49 -15.61 26.48
CA PRO A 308 9.03 -14.26 26.81
C PRO A 308 8.07 -13.73 25.75
N PHE A 309 6.99 -13.09 26.16
CA PHE A 309 5.96 -12.63 25.24
C PHE A 309 6.52 -11.68 24.17
N SER A 310 6.20 -11.97 22.90
CA SER A 310 6.47 -11.07 21.78
C SER A 310 5.39 -11.20 20.71
N ALA A 311 4.82 -10.07 20.30
CA ALA A 311 3.80 -9.98 19.27
C ALA A 311 4.00 -8.75 18.38
N LEU A 312 3.51 -8.83 17.15
CA LEU A 312 3.51 -7.73 16.19
C LEU A 312 2.09 -7.25 15.97
N ALA A 313 1.82 -5.96 16.21
CA ALA A 313 0.57 -5.33 15.84
C ALA A 313 0.60 -4.98 14.35
N PHE A 314 -0.25 -5.59 13.53
CA PHE A 314 -0.18 -5.47 12.07
C PHE A 314 -1.39 -4.76 11.45
N LYS A 315 -2.45 -4.51 12.23
CA LYS A 315 -3.63 -3.81 11.74
C LYS A 315 -4.34 -3.08 12.87
N ILE A 316 -4.65 -1.81 12.66
CA ILE A 316 -5.47 -0.99 13.55
C ILE A 316 -6.83 -0.76 12.89
N VAL A 317 -7.90 -0.86 13.67
CA VAL A 317 -9.27 -0.56 13.23
C VAL A 317 -9.94 0.29 14.30
N ALA A 318 -10.56 1.41 13.90
CA ALA A 318 -11.40 2.21 14.76
C ALA A 318 -12.82 1.66 14.75
N ASP A 319 -13.13 0.80 15.72
CA ASP A 319 -14.47 0.24 15.84
C ASP A 319 -15.44 1.21 16.55
N PRO A 320 -16.66 1.43 16.01
CA PRO A 320 -17.64 2.31 16.63
C PRO A 320 -18.11 1.88 18.03
N TYR A 321 -18.06 0.58 18.37
CA TYR A 321 -18.62 0.03 19.60
C TYR A 321 -17.59 -0.22 20.69
N VAL A 322 -16.42 -0.76 20.32
CA VAL A 322 -15.35 -1.11 21.28
C VAL A 322 -14.14 -0.17 21.23
N GLY A 323 -14.14 0.80 20.32
CA GLY A 323 -13.05 1.75 20.13
C GLY A 323 -11.91 1.17 19.31
N LYS A 324 -10.68 1.59 19.61
CA LYS A 324 -9.48 1.14 18.89
C LYS A 324 -9.23 -0.35 19.10
N LEU A 325 -9.24 -1.11 18.01
CA LEU A 325 -8.85 -2.50 17.92
C LEU A 325 -7.46 -2.59 17.32
N ALA A 326 -6.56 -3.28 18.00
CA ALA A 326 -5.24 -3.59 17.47
C ALA A 326 -5.14 -5.09 17.22
N TYR A 327 -5.07 -5.49 15.96
CA TYR A 327 -4.82 -6.86 15.54
C TYR A 327 -3.34 -7.17 15.68
N PHE A 328 -3.03 -8.30 16.30
CA PHE A 328 -1.67 -8.72 16.55
C PHE A 328 -1.47 -10.21 16.31
N ARG A 329 -0.25 -10.56 15.90
CA ARG A 329 0.26 -11.92 15.79
C ARG A 329 1.19 -12.19 16.96
N VAL A 330 0.91 -13.22 17.76
CA VAL A 330 1.82 -13.67 18.82
C VAL A 330 2.88 -14.58 18.20
N TYR A 331 4.15 -14.21 18.33
CA TYR A 331 5.26 -15.04 17.86
C TYR A 331 5.82 -15.94 18.97
N SER A 332 5.80 -15.47 20.21
CA SER A 332 6.28 -16.24 21.36
C SER A 332 5.59 -15.83 22.66
N GLY A 333 5.57 -16.74 23.62
CA GLY A 333 4.90 -16.58 24.91
C GLY A 333 3.38 -16.62 24.82
N GLN A 334 2.73 -16.06 25.83
CA GLN A 334 1.29 -15.98 25.94
C GLN A 334 0.85 -14.63 26.50
N LEU A 335 -0.38 -14.23 26.21
CA LEU A 335 -0.97 -12.98 26.68
C LEU A 335 -2.33 -13.21 27.29
N ASP A 336 -2.50 -12.78 28.53
CA ASP A 336 -3.75 -12.83 29.26
C ASP A 336 -4.54 -11.51 29.15
N SER A 337 -5.86 -11.63 29.08
CA SER A 337 -6.79 -10.51 29.15
C SER A 337 -6.68 -9.78 30.49
N GLY A 338 -6.71 -8.44 30.47
CA GLY A 338 -6.53 -7.61 31.66
C GLY A 338 -5.08 -7.35 32.09
N SER A 339 -4.10 -7.95 31.40
CA SER A 339 -2.67 -7.81 31.69
C SER A 339 -2.04 -6.53 31.09
N TYR A 340 -0.72 -6.42 31.20
CA TYR A 340 0.06 -5.30 30.66
C TYR A 340 1.11 -5.81 29.68
N VAL A 341 1.34 -5.05 28.62
CA VAL A 341 2.39 -5.29 27.62
C VAL A 341 3.26 -4.05 27.49
N TYR A 342 4.47 -4.22 26.96
CA TYR A 342 5.37 -3.12 26.64
C TYR A 342 5.47 -2.96 25.12
N ASN A 343 5.10 -1.78 24.63
CA ASN A 343 5.33 -1.38 23.25
C ASN A 343 6.79 -0.91 23.14
N SER A 344 7.68 -1.80 22.71
CA SER A 344 9.12 -1.55 22.61
C SER A 344 9.46 -0.58 21.48
N THR A 345 8.66 -0.52 20.42
CA THR A 345 8.84 0.44 19.32
C THR A 345 8.67 1.89 19.82
N LYS A 346 7.75 2.13 20.76
CA LYS A 346 7.43 3.47 21.30
C LYS A 346 7.91 3.73 22.72
N GLY A 347 8.48 2.72 23.38
CA GLY A 347 8.92 2.80 24.77
C GLY A 347 7.79 3.03 25.77
N LYS A 348 6.59 2.47 25.52
CA LYS A 348 5.39 2.73 26.33
C LYS A 348 4.80 1.44 26.90
N ARG A 349 4.41 1.49 28.18
CA ARG A 349 3.65 0.40 28.82
C ARG A 349 2.16 0.60 28.55
N GLU A 350 1.50 -0.43 28.04
CA GLU A 350 0.09 -0.41 27.68
C GLU A 350 -0.69 -1.50 28.41
N ARG A 351 -1.99 -1.29 28.60
CA ARG A 351 -2.88 -2.24 29.27
C ARG A 351 -3.76 -2.93 28.25
N VAL A 352 -3.73 -4.25 28.24
CA VAL A 352 -4.63 -5.07 27.42
C VAL A 352 -5.92 -5.22 28.21
N GLY A 353 -6.99 -4.56 27.77
CA GLY A 353 -8.29 -4.61 28.44
C GLY A 353 -9.01 -5.92 28.20
N ARG A 354 -9.22 -6.25 26.92
CA ARG A 354 -9.88 -7.48 26.46
C ARG A 354 -9.17 -8.01 25.22
N ILE A 355 -9.26 -9.32 25.00
CA ILE A 355 -8.73 -10.00 23.82
C ILE A 355 -9.89 -10.65 23.06
N LEU A 356 -9.92 -10.45 21.75
CA LEU A 356 -10.98 -10.90 20.87
C LEU A 356 -10.40 -11.79 19.76
N MET A 357 -10.98 -12.96 19.59
CA MET A 357 -10.82 -13.79 18.41
C MET A 357 -11.84 -13.33 17.36
N MET A 358 -11.35 -12.91 16.21
CA MET A 358 -12.17 -12.35 15.14
C MET A 358 -12.62 -13.44 14.16
N HIS A 359 -13.87 -13.33 13.71
CA HIS A 359 -14.42 -14.12 12.62
C HIS A 359 -15.19 -13.19 11.69
N ALA A 360 -14.49 -12.65 10.68
CA ALA A 360 -14.95 -11.49 9.92
C ALA A 360 -15.37 -10.36 10.90
N ASN A 361 -16.66 -10.04 11.00
CA ASN A 361 -17.19 -9.03 11.92
C ASN A 361 -17.69 -9.59 13.28
N ASN A 362 -17.78 -10.92 13.44
CA ASN A 362 -18.18 -11.53 14.72
C ASN A 362 -16.98 -11.65 15.69
N ARG A 363 -17.25 -11.53 16.99
CA ARG A 363 -16.24 -11.38 18.04
C ARG A 363 -16.46 -12.42 19.13
N GLU A 364 -15.44 -13.21 19.39
CA GLU A 364 -15.39 -14.13 20.54
C GLU A 364 -14.36 -13.60 21.53
N GLU A 365 -14.79 -13.26 22.75
CA GLU A 365 -13.88 -12.82 23.81
C GLU A 365 -13.15 -14.04 24.40
N VAL A 366 -11.83 -13.93 24.54
CA VAL A 366 -10.97 -15.00 25.06
C VAL A 366 -10.11 -14.50 26.21
N ASP A 367 -9.83 -15.38 27.17
CA ASP A 367 -9.05 -15.05 28.35
C ASP A 367 -7.54 -15.01 28.06
N THR A 368 -7.05 -15.90 27.19
CA THR A 368 -5.61 -16.04 26.90
C THR A 368 -5.40 -16.37 25.42
N VAL A 369 -4.37 -15.77 24.82
CA VAL A 369 -3.86 -16.14 23.49
C VAL A 369 -2.41 -16.62 23.59
N TYR A 370 -2.04 -17.54 22.69
CA TYR A 370 -0.78 -18.28 22.75
C TYR A 370 0.11 -17.97 21.54
N ALA A 371 1.37 -18.39 21.58
CA ALA A 371 2.29 -18.28 20.44
C ALA A 371 1.65 -18.90 19.20
N GLY A 372 1.75 -18.24 18.04
CA GLY A 372 1.12 -18.70 16.81
C GLY A 372 -0.38 -18.40 16.67
N ASP A 373 -0.98 -17.63 17.57
CA ASP A 373 -2.35 -17.11 17.42
C ASP A 373 -2.38 -15.71 16.77
N ILE A 374 -3.49 -15.41 16.10
CA ILE A 374 -3.83 -14.09 15.57
C ILE A 374 -5.11 -13.64 16.27
N ALA A 375 -5.07 -12.47 16.93
CA ALA A 375 -6.16 -11.94 17.73
C ALA A 375 -6.20 -10.40 17.67
N ALA A 376 -7.24 -9.80 18.26
CA ALA A 376 -7.36 -8.36 18.42
C ALA A 376 -7.42 -7.96 19.90
N ALA A 377 -6.73 -6.88 20.27
CA ALA A 377 -6.72 -6.33 21.62
C ALA A 377 -7.54 -5.04 21.67
N VAL A 378 -8.30 -4.88 22.76
CA VAL A 378 -9.00 -3.63 23.12
C VAL A 378 -8.27 -2.98 24.28
N GLY A 379 -8.06 -1.66 24.21
CA GLY A 379 -7.52 -0.85 25.31
C GLY A 379 -6.10 -0.31 25.09
N LEU A 380 -5.44 -0.74 24.02
CA LEU A 380 -4.18 -0.16 23.56
C LEU A 380 -4.44 1.23 22.98
N LYS A 381 -3.70 2.23 23.46
CA LYS A 381 -3.89 3.64 23.11
C LYS A 381 -2.88 4.08 22.07
N ASP A 382 -1.62 3.77 22.33
CA ASP A 382 -0.48 4.26 21.57
C ASP A 382 -0.03 3.28 20.49
N THR A 383 -0.39 2.00 20.60
CA THR A 383 -0.08 0.98 19.59
C THR A 383 -0.60 1.37 18.21
N GLY A 384 0.28 1.31 17.21
CA GLY A 384 -0.01 1.50 15.79
C GLY A 384 0.36 0.26 14.97
N THR A 385 0.10 0.30 13.67
CA THR A 385 0.52 -0.74 12.72
C THR A 385 2.05 -0.80 12.64
N GLY A 386 2.62 -2.01 12.74
CA GLY A 386 4.06 -2.27 12.76
C GLY A 386 4.71 -2.22 14.14
N ASP A 387 3.97 -1.87 15.20
CA ASP A 387 4.54 -1.83 16.56
C ASP A 387 4.76 -3.22 17.15
N THR A 388 5.84 -3.37 17.93
CA THR A 388 6.11 -4.60 18.69
C THR A 388 5.56 -4.49 20.10
N LEU A 389 4.77 -5.49 20.51
CA LEU A 389 4.28 -5.67 21.87
C LEU A 389 5.06 -6.82 22.52
N CYS A 390 5.74 -6.58 23.63
CA CYS A 390 6.59 -7.57 24.27
C CYS A 390 6.54 -7.52 25.81
N ASP A 391 7.22 -8.47 26.42
CA ASP A 391 7.53 -8.47 27.85
C ASP A 391 8.52 -7.34 28.20
N MET A 392 8.25 -6.62 29.29
CA MET A 392 9.02 -5.42 29.68
C MET A 392 10.44 -5.76 30.14
N ASP A 393 10.66 -6.94 30.70
CA ASP A 393 11.98 -7.38 31.17
C ASP A 393 12.81 -8.01 30.03
N ASN A 394 12.17 -8.29 28.90
CA ASN A 394 12.75 -8.99 27.75
C ASN A 394 12.42 -8.27 26.43
N GLU A 395 12.77 -6.98 26.39
CA GLU A 395 12.48 -6.10 25.26
C GLU A 395 13.07 -6.64 23.94
N ILE A 396 12.29 -6.51 22.86
CA ILE A 396 12.68 -6.84 21.49
C ILE A 396 11.92 -5.90 20.56
N ILE A 397 12.56 -5.40 19.51
CA ILE A 397 11.87 -4.75 18.39
C ILE A 397 11.88 -5.73 17.24
N LEU A 398 10.70 -6.21 16.85
CA LEU A 398 10.53 -6.99 15.64
C LEU A 398 10.76 -6.11 14.42
N GLU A 399 11.02 -6.73 13.28
CA GLU A 399 11.28 -6.03 12.02
C GLU A 399 10.20 -4.98 11.70
N LYS A 400 10.66 -3.76 11.39
CA LYS A 400 9.78 -2.62 11.06
C LYS A 400 9.21 -2.81 9.65
N MET A 401 7.91 -2.55 9.51
CA MET A 401 7.28 -2.47 8.19
C MET A 401 7.71 -1.18 7.49
N GLU A 402 8.17 -1.28 6.26
CA GLU A 402 8.38 -0.14 5.36
C GLU A 402 7.11 0.05 4.54
N PHE A 403 6.53 1.26 4.60
CA PHE A 403 5.34 1.60 3.83
C PHE A 403 5.73 2.44 2.63
N PRO A 404 5.14 2.17 1.44
CA PRO A 404 5.39 2.98 0.27
C PRO A 404 4.87 4.41 0.44
N GLU A 405 5.48 5.33 -0.28
CA GLU A 405 5.04 6.72 -0.36
C GLU A 405 3.73 6.83 -1.17
N PRO A 406 2.78 7.69 -0.77
CA PRO A 406 1.57 7.95 -1.53
C PRO A 406 1.88 8.53 -2.92
N VAL A 407 1.09 8.16 -3.93
CA VAL A 407 1.32 8.59 -5.33
C VAL A 407 0.28 9.59 -5.84
N ILE A 408 -0.91 9.67 -5.23
CA ILE A 408 -1.96 10.64 -5.60
C ILE A 408 -2.26 11.54 -4.42
N SER A 409 -2.52 12.82 -4.70
CA SER A 409 -2.99 13.81 -3.72
C SER A 409 -4.25 14.53 -4.21
N VAL A 410 -5.19 14.78 -3.29
CA VAL A 410 -6.39 15.60 -3.53
C VAL A 410 -6.59 16.60 -2.39
N ALA A 411 -7.19 17.75 -2.70
CA ALA A 411 -7.56 18.73 -1.70
C ALA A 411 -8.96 18.43 -1.16
N ILE A 412 -9.12 18.55 0.16
CA ILE A 412 -10.40 18.41 0.85
C ILE A 412 -10.71 19.64 1.68
N GLU A 413 -11.92 20.17 1.50
CA GLU A 413 -12.37 21.40 2.14
C GLU A 413 -13.66 21.18 2.93
N PRO A 414 -13.71 21.51 4.23
CA PRO A 414 -14.91 21.35 5.03
C PRO A 414 -15.94 22.40 4.65
N LYS A 415 -17.21 22.00 4.48
CA LYS A 415 -18.30 22.96 4.15
C LYS A 415 -18.58 23.96 5.27
N THR A 416 -18.27 23.60 6.51
CA THR A 416 -18.51 24.43 7.70
C THR A 416 -17.35 24.32 8.69
N LYS A 417 -17.21 25.32 9.59
CA LYS A 417 -16.22 25.25 10.69
C LYS A 417 -16.44 24.07 11.63
N ALA A 418 -17.70 23.65 11.83
CA ALA A 418 -18.00 22.47 12.64
C ALA A 418 -17.55 21.17 11.93
N SER A 419 -17.64 21.13 10.61
CA SER A 419 -17.10 20.02 9.80
C SER A 419 -15.57 19.99 9.86
N GLN A 420 -14.89 21.13 9.99
CA GLN A 420 -13.43 21.19 10.07
C GLN A 420 -12.87 20.40 11.27
N GLU A 421 -13.42 20.59 12.47
CA GLU A 421 -12.97 19.86 13.67
C GLU A 421 -13.23 18.36 13.55
N LYS A 422 -14.41 17.97 13.04
CA LYS A 422 -14.73 16.56 12.78
C LYS A 422 -13.82 15.94 11.72
N MET A 423 -13.52 16.70 10.67
CA MET A 423 -12.65 16.28 9.58
C MET A 423 -11.24 16.01 10.10
N SER A 424 -10.65 16.92 10.88
CA SER A 424 -9.32 16.71 11.45
C SER A 424 -9.25 15.44 12.31
N ILE A 425 -10.25 15.20 13.16
CA ILE A 425 -10.31 13.99 14.00
C ILE A 425 -10.46 12.72 13.16
N ALA A 426 -11.32 12.75 12.13
CA ALA A 426 -11.58 11.61 11.28
C ALA A 426 -10.37 11.26 10.40
N LEU A 427 -9.73 12.27 9.79
CA LEU A 427 -8.51 12.09 8.99
C LEU A 427 -7.36 11.52 9.83
N GLN A 428 -7.20 11.97 11.08
CA GLN A 428 -6.21 11.40 11.99
C GLN A 428 -6.49 9.92 12.29
N LYS A 429 -7.76 9.55 12.52
CA LYS A 429 -8.14 8.14 12.74
C LYS A 429 -7.88 7.27 11.50
N LEU A 430 -8.20 7.78 10.31
CA LEU A 430 -7.95 7.08 9.05
C LEU A 430 -6.45 6.90 8.80
N ALA A 431 -5.62 7.91 9.09
CA ALA A 431 -4.17 7.82 9.01
C ALA A 431 -3.56 6.87 10.06
N GLU A 432 -4.20 6.68 11.22
CA GLU A 432 -3.80 5.65 12.18
C GLU A 432 -4.12 4.22 11.70
N GLU A 433 -5.19 4.04 10.93
CA GLU A 433 -5.58 2.74 10.34
C GLU A 433 -4.69 2.36 9.15
N ASP A 434 -4.37 3.33 8.30
CA ASP A 434 -3.61 3.17 7.06
C ASP A 434 -2.37 4.09 7.03
N PRO A 435 -1.16 3.54 7.27
CA PRO A 435 0.09 4.30 7.19
C PRO A 435 0.44 4.85 5.80
N THR A 436 -0.17 4.33 4.73
CA THR A 436 0.00 4.83 3.35
C THR A 436 -0.96 5.97 3.03
N PHE A 437 -1.88 6.29 3.93
CA PHE A 437 -2.69 7.49 3.86
C PHE A 437 -2.01 8.63 4.62
N ARG A 438 -1.75 9.74 3.94
CA ARG A 438 -1.17 10.94 4.55
C ARG A 438 -2.12 12.11 4.46
N THR A 439 -2.06 12.97 5.47
CA THR A 439 -2.80 14.22 5.48
C THR A 439 -1.94 15.32 6.08
N TYR A 440 -1.98 16.49 5.44
CA TYR A 440 -1.29 17.69 5.92
C TYR A 440 -2.06 18.93 5.50
N THR A 441 -1.76 20.06 6.14
CA THR A 441 -2.27 21.36 5.70
C THR A 441 -1.17 22.04 4.90
N ASP A 442 -1.49 22.43 3.68
CA ASP A 442 -0.59 23.20 2.83
C ASP A 442 -0.45 24.62 3.41
N GLU A 443 0.76 25.04 3.73
CA GLU A 443 1.00 26.30 4.45
C GLU A 443 0.74 27.54 3.57
N GLU A 444 0.85 27.42 2.25
CA GLU A 444 0.67 28.55 1.33
C GLU A 444 -0.80 28.76 0.97
N THR A 445 -1.52 27.68 0.68
CA THR A 445 -2.92 27.71 0.23
C THR A 445 -3.90 27.57 1.39
N GLY A 446 -3.45 27.03 2.54
CA GLY A 446 -4.28 26.71 3.69
C GLY A 446 -5.21 25.51 3.45
N GLN A 447 -5.09 24.82 2.31
CA GLN A 447 -5.91 23.65 1.99
C GLN A 447 -5.46 22.44 2.81
N THR A 448 -6.41 21.59 3.21
CA THR A 448 -6.07 20.27 3.72
C THR A 448 -5.87 19.34 2.53
N ILE A 449 -4.66 18.79 2.40
CA ILE A 449 -4.32 17.83 1.38
C ILE A 449 -4.38 16.43 1.99
N ILE A 450 -4.96 15.50 1.23
CA ILE A 450 -4.94 14.08 1.54
C ILE A 450 -4.24 13.34 0.40
N SER A 451 -3.39 12.39 0.74
CA SER A 451 -2.57 11.64 -0.21
C SER A 451 -2.71 10.15 0.03
N GLY A 452 -2.79 9.36 -1.04
CA GLY A 452 -2.98 7.91 -0.99
C GLY A 452 -2.32 7.17 -2.15
N MET A 453 -2.49 5.85 -2.14
CA MET A 453 -1.86 4.91 -3.09
C MET A 453 -2.49 4.89 -4.50
N GLY A 454 -3.64 5.53 -4.67
CA GLY A 454 -4.38 5.55 -5.92
C GLY A 454 -5.72 6.24 -5.79
N GLU A 455 -6.44 6.31 -6.91
CA GLU A 455 -7.70 7.04 -7.00
C GLU A 455 -8.82 6.32 -6.24
N LEU A 456 -8.90 5.00 -6.37
CA LEU A 456 -9.87 4.17 -5.66
C LEU A 456 -9.59 4.20 -4.15
N HIS A 457 -8.32 4.24 -3.73
CA HIS A 457 -7.95 4.44 -2.33
C HIS A 457 -8.56 5.75 -1.80
N LEU A 458 -8.27 6.88 -2.44
CA LEU A 458 -8.75 8.18 -1.97
C LEU A 458 -10.28 8.30 -2.06
N GLU A 459 -10.90 7.72 -3.09
CA GLU A 459 -12.36 7.68 -3.22
C GLU A 459 -13.02 6.97 -2.04
N ILE A 460 -12.48 5.82 -1.61
CA ILE A 460 -12.99 5.08 -0.45
C ILE A 460 -12.73 5.84 0.84
N ILE A 461 -11.56 6.44 1.02
CA ILE A 461 -11.26 7.25 2.21
C ILE A 461 -12.24 8.43 2.32
N VAL A 462 -12.50 9.10 1.21
CA VAL A 462 -13.49 10.19 1.13
C VAL A 462 -14.90 9.67 1.44
N ASP A 463 -15.32 8.55 0.85
CA ASP A 463 -16.65 7.99 1.12
C ASP A 463 -16.80 7.61 2.61
N ARG A 464 -15.79 6.98 3.22
CA ARG A 464 -15.76 6.70 4.66
C ARG A 464 -15.85 7.98 5.49
N LEU A 465 -15.09 9.02 5.13
CA LEU A 465 -15.13 10.32 5.80
C LEU A 465 -16.54 10.95 5.74
N LEU A 466 -17.21 10.88 4.59
CA LEU A 466 -18.56 11.42 4.38
C LEU A 466 -19.64 10.57 5.07
N ARG A 467 -19.60 9.24 4.95
CA ARG A 467 -20.64 8.32 5.45
C ARG A 467 -20.42 7.89 6.91
N GLU A 468 -19.25 7.36 7.25
CA GLU A 468 -18.94 6.83 8.60
C GLU A 468 -18.79 7.97 9.61
N PHE A 469 -18.00 8.98 9.27
CA PHE A 469 -17.69 10.10 10.17
C PHE A 469 -18.66 11.28 10.04
N LYS A 470 -19.57 11.24 9.05
CA LYS A 470 -20.60 12.27 8.80
C LYS A 470 -20.00 13.67 8.67
N VAL A 471 -18.87 13.74 7.97
CA VAL A 471 -18.19 15.01 7.66
C VAL A 471 -18.76 15.54 6.36
N GLU A 472 -19.15 16.81 6.33
CA GLU A 472 -19.53 17.46 5.09
C GLU A 472 -18.32 18.19 4.50
N ALA A 473 -17.76 17.65 3.41
CA ALA A 473 -16.61 18.21 2.71
C ALA A 473 -16.80 18.24 1.19
N ASN A 474 -16.02 19.08 0.51
CA ASN A 474 -15.87 19.12 -0.93
C ASN A 474 -14.48 18.59 -1.30
N ILE A 475 -14.38 17.91 -2.45
CA ILE A 475 -13.12 17.37 -2.98
C ILE A 475 -12.77 18.15 -4.24
N GLY A 476 -11.49 18.48 -4.39
CA GLY A 476 -10.97 19.14 -5.58
C GLY A 476 -9.49 18.82 -5.80
N ASN A 477 -8.95 19.33 -6.90
CA ASN A 477 -7.51 19.24 -7.15
C ASN A 477 -6.75 20.18 -6.21
N PRO A 478 -5.55 19.81 -5.74
CA PRO A 478 -4.67 20.71 -5.02
C PRO A 478 -4.40 21.99 -5.84
N GLN A 479 -4.39 23.13 -5.17
CA GLN A 479 -3.97 24.36 -5.83
C GLN A 479 -2.47 24.32 -6.10
N VAL A 480 -2.08 24.83 -7.26
CA VAL A 480 -0.67 24.95 -7.64
C VAL A 480 -0.18 26.32 -7.17
N SER A 481 0.90 26.33 -6.39
CA SER A 481 1.58 27.56 -5.98
C SER A 481 2.35 28.17 -7.16
N TYR A 482 1.66 28.99 -7.94
CA TYR A 482 2.30 29.81 -8.96
C TYR A 482 3.19 30.88 -8.32
N ARG A 483 4.17 31.34 -9.09
CA ARG A 483 5.02 32.49 -8.75
C ARG A 483 4.94 33.51 -9.87
N GLU A 484 5.43 34.70 -9.62
CA GLU A 484 5.58 35.72 -10.66
C GLU A 484 7.05 36.09 -10.84
N SER A 485 7.42 36.51 -12.05
CA SER A 485 8.72 37.13 -12.29
C SER A 485 8.60 38.12 -13.44
N ILE A 486 9.71 38.68 -13.91
CA ILE A 486 9.76 39.66 -14.98
C ILE A 486 10.67 39.19 -16.11
N THR A 487 10.44 39.72 -17.31
CA THR A 487 11.21 39.31 -18.51
C THR A 487 12.22 40.36 -18.97
N LYS A 488 12.10 41.60 -18.50
CA LYS A 488 12.89 42.74 -18.97
C LYS A 488 13.30 43.63 -17.80
N THR A 489 14.42 44.31 -17.95
CA THR A 489 14.80 45.40 -17.03
C THR A 489 13.87 46.60 -17.22
N ALA A 490 13.39 47.17 -16.13
CA ALA A 490 12.61 48.41 -16.13
C ALA A 490 12.95 49.32 -14.96
N GLU A 491 12.69 50.60 -15.15
CA GLU A 491 12.95 51.65 -14.17
C GLU A 491 11.65 52.39 -13.85
N ALA A 492 11.45 52.72 -12.58
CA ALA A 492 10.35 53.56 -12.15
C ALA A 492 10.66 54.39 -10.89
N ASP A 493 9.99 55.53 -10.82
CA ASP A 493 9.98 56.40 -9.65
C ASP A 493 8.83 56.01 -8.72
N GLY A 494 9.15 55.82 -7.45
CA GLY A 494 8.20 55.69 -6.34
C GLY A 494 8.16 56.98 -5.56
N LYS A 495 7.10 57.77 -5.69
CA LYS A 495 6.96 59.05 -5.00
C LYS A 495 5.71 59.09 -4.14
N TYR A 496 5.91 59.22 -2.83
CA TYR A 496 4.86 59.36 -1.84
C TYR A 496 4.93 60.76 -1.21
N VAL A 497 3.95 61.61 -1.54
CA VAL A 497 3.82 62.95 -0.96
C VAL A 497 2.40 63.10 -0.41
N LYS A 498 2.28 63.32 0.90
CA LYS A 498 0.99 63.55 1.56
C LYS A 498 1.09 64.73 2.50
N GLN A 499 0.32 65.77 2.17
CA GLN A 499 0.12 66.95 3.00
C GLN A 499 -1.30 66.88 3.60
N SER A 500 -1.47 66.08 4.65
CA SER A 500 -2.60 66.25 5.57
C SER A 500 -2.24 67.30 6.63
N GLY A 501 -3.21 67.94 7.28
CA GLY A 501 -3.02 69.05 8.24
C GLY A 501 -2.22 68.74 9.53
N GLY A 502 -1.37 67.71 9.53
CA GLY A 502 -0.38 67.36 10.56
C GLY A 502 1.04 67.26 9.97
N ARG A 503 1.91 66.42 10.55
CA ARG A 503 3.29 66.19 10.05
C ARG A 503 3.25 65.63 8.62
N GLY A 504 3.92 66.30 7.68
CA GLY A 504 3.93 65.88 6.27
C GLY A 504 4.62 64.53 6.09
N GLN A 505 4.30 63.84 5.00
CA GLN A 505 4.98 62.60 4.60
C GLN A 505 5.57 62.77 3.20
N TYR A 506 6.89 62.56 3.10
CA TYR A 506 7.66 62.65 1.86
C TYR A 506 8.64 61.48 1.72
N GLY A 507 8.48 60.68 0.67
CA GLY A 507 9.45 59.67 0.25
C GLY A 507 9.54 59.64 -1.26
N HIS A 508 10.75 59.63 -1.80
CA HIS A 508 10.98 59.52 -3.24
C HIS A 508 12.18 58.62 -3.52
N VAL A 509 11.96 57.57 -4.29
CA VAL A 509 12.98 56.60 -4.69
C VAL A 509 12.88 56.33 -6.18
N LYS A 510 14.02 55.99 -6.79
CA LYS A 510 14.10 55.53 -8.16
C LYS A 510 14.73 54.15 -8.17
N LEU A 511 13.96 53.18 -8.65
CA LEU A 511 14.32 51.76 -8.63
C LEU A 511 14.50 51.26 -10.07
N VAL A 512 15.54 50.45 -10.27
CA VAL A 512 15.69 49.59 -11.44
C VAL A 512 15.42 48.17 -11.01
N VAL A 513 14.51 47.49 -11.69
CA VAL A 513 14.21 46.07 -11.46
C VAL A 513 14.65 45.30 -12.70
N GLU A 514 15.46 44.27 -12.52
CA GLU A 514 15.94 43.37 -13.56
C GLU A 514 15.73 41.90 -13.14
N PRO A 515 15.50 40.98 -14.09
CA PRO A 515 15.44 39.55 -13.78
C PRO A 515 16.79 39.09 -13.22
N GLN A 516 16.76 38.18 -12.26
CA GLN A 516 17.95 37.54 -11.72
C GLN A 516 18.26 36.29 -12.56
N ASP A 517 19.39 36.29 -13.25
CA ASP A 517 19.82 35.17 -14.09
C ASP A 517 20.32 33.95 -13.27
N ASP A 518 20.56 34.15 -11.98
CA ASP A 518 21.06 33.16 -11.03
C ASP A 518 19.98 32.83 -9.99
N PRO A 519 19.18 31.76 -10.19
CA PRO A 519 18.08 31.38 -9.32
C PRO A 519 18.52 31.13 -7.87
N GLU A 520 19.78 30.74 -7.63
CA GLU A 520 20.30 30.51 -6.27
C GLU A 520 20.38 31.80 -5.45
N LYS A 521 20.44 32.98 -6.11
CA LYS A 521 20.41 34.28 -5.44
C LYS A 521 19.00 34.76 -5.11
N GLY A 522 17.98 34.25 -5.81
CA GLY A 522 16.58 34.64 -5.65
C GLY A 522 16.38 36.16 -5.69
N PHE A 523 15.86 36.72 -4.60
CA PHE A 523 15.64 38.17 -4.47
C PHE A 523 16.89 38.89 -3.94
N GLU A 524 17.40 39.84 -4.73
CA GLU A 524 18.57 40.66 -4.40
C GLU A 524 18.22 42.15 -4.37
N PHE A 525 18.55 42.85 -3.29
CA PHE A 525 18.44 44.30 -3.19
C PHE A 525 19.81 44.96 -3.17
N ILE A 526 20.06 45.89 -4.10
CA ILE A 526 21.34 46.58 -4.24
C ILE A 526 21.14 48.08 -4.04
N ASN A 527 21.89 48.64 -3.10
CA ASN A 527 21.96 50.08 -2.90
C ASN A 527 23.11 50.69 -3.73
N LYS A 528 22.80 51.57 -4.70
CA LYS A 528 23.77 52.37 -5.47
C LYS A 528 23.62 53.88 -5.25
N ILE A 529 22.99 54.32 -4.16
CA ILE A 529 22.83 55.74 -3.86
C ILE A 529 24.19 56.44 -3.71
N VAL A 530 24.37 57.53 -4.47
CA VAL A 530 25.56 58.40 -4.42
C VAL A 530 25.16 59.75 -3.82
N GLY A 531 26.05 60.35 -3.02
CA GLY A 531 25.89 61.73 -2.54
C GLY A 531 24.78 61.96 -1.49
N GLY A 532 24.17 60.90 -0.96
CA GLY A 532 23.16 61.01 0.11
C GLY A 532 21.78 61.47 -0.35
N ALA A 533 21.44 61.28 -1.63
CA ALA A 533 20.11 61.60 -2.18
C ALA A 533 18.95 60.90 -1.43
N VAL A 534 19.23 59.71 -0.88
CA VAL A 534 18.42 59.05 0.15
C VAL A 534 19.30 58.85 1.39
N PRO A 535 18.91 59.37 2.57
CA PRO A 535 19.61 59.15 3.82
C PRO A 535 19.76 57.65 4.14
N LYS A 536 20.94 57.25 4.63
CA LYS A 536 21.26 55.83 4.91
C LYS A 536 20.27 55.15 5.86
N GLU A 537 19.71 55.91 6.79
CA GLU A 537 18.69 55.46 7.75
C GLU A 537 17.39 54.97 7.07
N TYR A 538 17.02 55.51 5.91
CA TYR A 538 15.79 55.13 5.22
C TYR A 538 15.96 53.99 4.21
N ILE A 539 17.20 53.60 3.89
CA ILE A 539 17.46 52.58 2.86
C ILE A 539 16.91 51.21 3.29
N GLY A 540 17.03 50.86 4.57
CA GLY A 540 16.42 49.65 5.10
C GLY A 540 14.89 49.64 4.96
N SER A 541 14.23 50.78 5.21
CA SER A 541 12.78 50.92 5.02
C SER A 541 12.36 50.82 3.55
N VAL A 542 13.18 51.34 2.63
CA VAL A 542 12.95 51.17 1.18
C VAL A 542 13.03 49.69 0.82
N GLU A 543 14.08 48.99 1.25
CA GLU A 543 14.24 47.56 1.00
C GLU A 543 13.05 46.75 1.56
N GLU A 544 12.65 47.03 2.80
CA GLU A 544 11.49 46.40 3.44
C GLU A 544 10.21 46.61 2.62
N GLY A 545 9.98 47.84 2.14
CA GLY A 545 8.83 48.17 1.30
C GLY A 545 8.86 47.48 -0.07
N VAL A 546 10.04 47.24 -0.63
CA VAL A 546 10.21 46.46 -1.86
C VAL A 546 9.95 44.97 -1.60
N ARG A 547 10.49 44.41 -0.52
CA ARG A 547 10.30 43.00 -0.14
C ARG A 547 8.82 42.68 0.11
N GLU A 548 8.13 43.49 0.92
CA GLU A 548 6.68 43.33 1.13
C GLU A 548 5.88 43.46 -0.17
N ALA A 549 6.29 44.38 -1.06
CA ALA A 549 5.63 44.52 -2.35
C ALA A 549 5.87 43.33 -3.29
N SER A 550 6.96 42.57 -3.09
CA SER A 550 7.28 41.37 -3.87
C SER A 550 6.50 40.13 -3.44
N GLU A 551 5.91 40.11 -2.25
CA GLU A 551 5.06 39.00 -1.77
C GLU A 551 3.75 38.86 -2.56
N SER A 552 3.29 39.94 -3.21
CA SER A 552 2.09 39.94 -4.04
C SER A 552 2.37 40.60 -5.38
N GLY A 553 2.59 39.78 -6.41
CA GLY A 553 2.82 40.20 -7.78
C GLY A 553 1.64 40.93 -8.44
N ASN A 554 1.88 41.42 -9.65
CA ASN A 554 0.96 42.31 -10.36
C ASN A 554 -0.09 41.57 -11.21
N LEU A 555 0.15 40.29 -11.55
CA LEU A 555 -0.72 39.51 -12.42
C LEU A 555 -1.80 38.76 -11.63
N GLY A 556 -1.37 37.84 -10.77
CA GLY A 556 -2.23 36.95 -9.99
C GLY A 556 -2.15 37.19 -8.49
N GLY A 557 -1.25 38.06 -8.04
CA GLY A 557 -0.99 38.30 -6.62
C GLY A 557 -0.08 37.25 -5.99
N TYR A 558 0.68 36.52 -6.81
CA TYR A 558 1.60 35.49 -6.32
C TYR A 558 2.96 36.09 -5.93
N PRO A 559 3.69 35.46 -4.98
CA PRO A 559 5.02 35.92 -4.62
C PRO A 559 5.97 35.92 -5.81
N MET A 560 6.76 37.00 -5.92
CA MET A 560 7.69 37.18 -7.03
C MET A 560 9.07 36.64 -6.71
N LEU A 561 9.67 35.91 -7.66
CA LEU A 561 10.97 35.28 -7.54
C LEU A 561 11.96 35.79 -8.60
N ASP A 562 13.25 35.53 -8.35
CA ASP A 562 14.35 35.81 -9.27
C ASP A 562 14.37 37.28 -9.72
N LEU A 563 14.40 38.17 -8.73
CA LEU A 563 14.39 39.62 -8.94
C LEU A 563 15.62 40.26 -8.35
N LYS A 564 16.21 41.18 -9.12
CA LYS A 564 17.25 42.07 -8.64
C LYS A 564 16.77 43.51 -8.70
N VAL A 565 16.70 44.14 -7.54
CA VAL A 565 16.21 45.51 -7.37
C VAL A 565 17.36 46.41 -6.98
N THR A 566 17.67 47.39 -7.82
CA THR A 566 18.71 48.38 -7.55
C THR A 566 18.10 49.74 -7.24
N LEU A 567 18.38 50.26 -6.03
CA LEU A 567 18.10 51.65 -5.67
C LEU A 567 19.18 52.55 -6.27
N ILE A 568 18.82 53.34 -7.28
CA ILE A 568 19.78 54.15 -8.05
C ILE A 568 19.74 55.64 -7.69
N ASP A 569 18.59 56.16 -7.27
CA ASP A 569 18.42 57.58 -6.96
C ASP A 569 17.20 57.80 -6.05
N GLY A 570 16.98 59.03 -5.61
CA GLY A 570 15.81 59.42 -4.83
C GLY A 570 15.87 60.87 -4.37
N SER A 571 14.91 61.27 -3.54
CA SER A 571 15.02 62.54 -2.82
C SER A 571 14.31 62.48 -1.48
N TYR A 572 14.69 63.36 -0.56
CA TYR A 572 14.08 63.49 0.76
C TYR A 572 13.74 64.96 1.06
N HIS A 573 12.93 65.17 2.09
CA HIS A 573 12.62 66.48 2.65
C HIS A 573 12.96 66.46 4.14
N GLU A 574 13.73 67.44 4.63
CA GLU A 574 14.32 67.43 5.98
C GLU A 574 13.30 67.25 7.11
N VAL A 575 12.07 67.75 6.93
CA VAL A 575 11.04 67.74 7.97
C VAL A 575 9.96 66.68 7.75
N ASP A 576 9.66 66.38 6.49
CA ASP A 576 8.50 65.57 6.09
C ASP A 576 8.89 64.13 5.73
N SER A 577 10.17 63.83 5.59
CA SER A 577 10.62 62.47 5.36
C SER A 577 10.53 61.60 6.61
N SER A 578 10.17 60.34 6.41
CA SER A 578 10.06 59.34 7.46
C SER A 578 10.29 57.94 6.89
N GLU A 579 10.68 56.99 7.74
CA GLU A 579 10.85 55.58 7.40
C GLU A 579 9.62 55.02 6.68
N MET A 580 8.43 55.27 7.22
CA MET A 580 7.16 54.82 6.60
C MET A 580 6.93 55.44 5.22
N ALA A 581 7.28 56.71 5.01
CA ALA A 581 7.13 57.35 3.70
C ALA A 581 8.07 56.74 2.66
N PHE A 582 9.30 56.38 3.04
CA PHE A 582 10.27 55.71 2.17
C PHE A 582 9.92 54.23 1.93
N LYS A 583 9.33 53.54 2.90
CA LYS A 583 8.77 52.20 2.74
C LYS A 583 7.65 52.17 1.71
N ILE A 584 6.69 53.09 1.81
CA ILE A 584 5.60 53.23 0.83
C ILE A 584 6.15 53.64 -0.54
N ALA A 585 7.11 54.57 -0.60
CA ALA A 585 7.76 54.97 -1.84
C ALA A 585 8.47 53.79 -2.53
N GLY A 586 9.20 52.96 -1.77
CA GLY A 586 9.80 51.70 -2.24
C GLY A 586 8.78 50.75 -2.85
N SER A 587 7.70 50.47 -2.12
CA SER A 587 6.59 49.63 -2.58
C SER A 587 5.95 50.14 -3.88
N MET A 588 5.66 51.45 -3.97
CA MET A 588 5.07 52.07 -5.16
C MET A 588 6.02 52.03 -6.36
N GLY A 589 7.29 52.38 -6.15
CA GLY A 589 8.30 52.37 -7.21
C GLY A 589 8.53 50.98 -7.78
N PHE A 590 8.56 49.97 -6.91
CA PHE A 590 8.72 48.58 -7.31
C PHE A 590 7.54 48.08 -8.15
N ARG A 591 6.29 48.27 -7.68
CA ARG A 591 5.09 47.85 -8.41
C ARG A 591 4.99 48.48 -9.80
N GLU A 592 5.38 49.74 -9.93
CA GLU A 592 5.37 50.46 -11.21
C GLU A 592 6.51 49.99 -12.13
N ALA A 593 7.70 49.70 -11.59
CA ALA A 593 8.80 49.13 -12.36
C ALA A 593 8.42 47.73 -12.89
N VAL A 594 7.88 46.86 -12.04
CA VAL A 594 7.43 45.51 -12.39
C VAL A 594 6.37 45.54 -13.49
N ARG A 595 5.40 46.48 -13.44
CA ARG A 595 4.39 46.65 -14.49
C ARG A 595 5.01 46.93 -15.86
N LYS A 596 6.13 47.65 -15.91
CA LYS A 596 6.86 47.98 -17.15
C LYS A 596 7.84 46.87 -17.56
N ALA A 597 8.23 46.00 -16.64
CA ALA A 597 9.21 44.94 -16.82
C ALA A 597 8.68 43.68 -17.55
N GLY A 598 7.41 43.68 -17.95
CA GLY A 598 6.77 42.54 -18.61
C GLY A 598 6.65 41.35 -17.65
N PRO A 599 5.77 41.44 -16.65
CA PRO A 599 5.60 40.39 -15.66
C PRO A 599 5.05 39.12 -16.31
N VAL A 600 5.47 37.97 -15.80
CA VAL A 600 5.09 36.62 -16.26
C VAL A 600 4.76 35.72 -15.07
N LEU A 601 3.91 34.73 -15.31
CA LEU A 601 3.62 33.68 -14.35
C LEU A 601 4.66 32.57 -14.50
N LEU A 602 5.17 32.09 -13.38
CA LEU A 602 5.99 30.89 -13.27
C LEU A 602 5.14 29.77 -12.65
N GLU A 603 5.27 28.58 -13.21
CA GLU A 603 4.65 27.36 -12.69
C GLU A 603 5.72 26.43 -12.10
N PRO A 604 5.40 25.63 -11.07
CA PRO A 604 6.32 24.63 -10.56
C PRO A 604 6.47 23.46 -11.55
N VAL A 605 7.71 23.01 -11.70
CA VAL A 605 8.09 21.87 -12.55
C VAL A 605 8.81 20.85 -11.69
N GLU A 606 8.29 19.62 -11.68
CA GLU A 606 8.81 18.53 -10.87
C GLU A 606 9.77 17.65 -11.67
N LYS A 607 10.73 17.05 -10.98
CA LYS A 607 11.57 15.99 -11.55
C LYS A 607 10.87 14.65 -11.29
N VAL A 608 10.44 14.00 -12.36
CA VAL A 608 9.73 12.73 -12.31
C VAL A 608 10.66 11.61 -12.76
N GLU A 609 10.77 10.54 -11.98
CA GLU A 609 11.45 9.30 -12.34
C GLU A 609 10.40 8.19 -12.56
N ILE A 610 10.39 7.56 -13.74
CA ILE A 610 9.41 6.54 -14.12
C ILE A 610 10.13 5.25 -14.46
N THR A 611 9.75 4.14 -13.83
CA THR A 611 10.23 2.79 -14.16
C THR A 611 9.15 2.06 -14.95
N THR A 612 9.44 1.65 -16.18
CA THR A 612 8.49 0.95 -17.06
C THR A 612 9.14 -0.23 -17.79
N PRO A 613 8.42 -1.33 -18.05
CA PRO A 613 8.88 -2.38 -18.96
C PRO A 613 9.13 -1.86 -20.38
N ASP A 614 10.02 -2.54 -21.11
CA ASP A 614 10.38 -2.22 -22.51
C ASP A 614 9.16 -2.15 -23.44
N GLU A 615 8.16 -3.01 -23.20
CA GLU A 615 6.94 -3.11 -23.99
C GLU A 615 6.13 -1.80 -24.03
N TYR A 616 6.12 -1.04 -22.94
CA TYR A 616 5.31 0.17 -22.79
C TYR A 616 6.11 1.47 -22.89
N LEU A 617 7.41 1.40 -23.15
CA LEU A 617 8.30 2.55 -23.17
C LEU A 617 7.81 3.65 -24.13
N GLY A 618 7.35 3.27 -25.32
CA GLY A 618 6.85 4.23 -26.32
C GLY A 618 5.62 5.01 -25.86
N ASP A 619 4.67 4.31 -25.22
CA ASP A 619 3.43 4.92 -24.73
C ASP A 619 3.70 5.88 -23.56
N VAL A 620 4.59 5.47 -22.63
CA VAL A 620 5.02 6.32 -21.51
C VAL A 620 5.72 7.60 -22.00
N MET A 621 6.63 7.49 -22.97
CA MET A 621 7.30 8.65 -23.56
C MET A 621 6.33 9.61 -24.26
N GLY A 622 5.34 9.05 -24.97
CA GLY A 622 4.29 9.81 -25.62
C GLY A 622 3.43 10.60 -24.62
N ASP A 623 3.04 9.96 -23.53
CA ASP A 623 2.22 10.57 -22.47
C ASP A 623 2.98 11.72 -21.77
N ILE A 624 4.24 11.52 -21.35
CA ILE A 624 5.08 12.60 -20.76
C ILE A 624 5.17 13.81 -21.69
N SER A 625 5.39 13.56 -22.98
CA SER A 625 5.51 14.62 -23.98
C SER A 625 4.18 15.39 -24.16
N SER A 626 3.04 14.67 -24.09
CA SER A 626 1.71 15.29 -24.16
C SER A 626 1.42 16.20 -22.96
N ARG A 627 1.99 15.88 -21.79
CA ARG A 627 1.92 16.64 -20.53
C ARG A 627 2.91 17.80 -20.44
N ARG A 628 3.42 18.28 -21.58
CA ARG A 628 4.45 19.34 -21.64
C ARG A 628 5.76 18.96 -20.94
N GLY A 629 5.95 17.67 -20.66
CA GLY A 629 7.15 17.13 -20.03
C GLY A 629 8.34 17.09 -20.98
N LYS A 630 9.55 17.15 -20.42
CA LYS A 630 10.81 16.98 -21.14
C LYS A 630 11.58 15.81 -20.55
N ILE A 631 11.90 14.83 -21.37
CA ILE A 631 12.74 13.70 -20.97
C ILE A 631 14.18 14.20 -20.84
N LEU A 632 14.78 13.97 -19.68
CA LEU A 632 16.14 14.37 -19.33
C LEU A 632 17.13 13.22 -19.54
N LYS A 633 16.76 12.02 -19.08
CA LYS A 633 17.62 10.83 -19.10
C LYS A 633 16.78 9.56 -19.26
N MET A 634 17.38 8.54 -19.84
CA MET A 634 16.80 7.21 -19.96
C MET A 634 17.91 6.17 -19.72
N ASP A 635 17.74 5.35 -18.69
CA ASP A 635 18.69 4.29 -18.33
C ASP A 635 18.03 2.90 -18.46
N PRO A 636 18.62 1.97 -19.22
CA PRO A 636 18.14 0.59 -19.28
C PRO A 636 18.52 -0.17 -18.01
N LYS A 637 17.63 -1.02 -17.51
CA LYS A 637 17.79 -1.87 -16.33
C LYS A 637 17.03 -3.18 -16.50
N ASP A 638 17.72 -4.25 -16.90
CA ASP A 638 17.24 -5.65 -16.97
C ASP A 638 15.73 -5.83 -17.27
N GLY A 639 15.32 -5.55 -18.51
CA GLY A 639 13.92 -5.68 -18.97
C GLY A 639 12.99 -4.52 -18.60
N PHE A 640 13.52 -3.52 -17.91
CA PHE A 640 12.87 -2.24 -17.60
C PHE A 640 13.73 -1.06 -18.09
N HIS A 641 13.11 0.10 -18.17
CA HIS A 641 13.76 1.39 -18.37
C HIS A 641 13.36 2.35 -17.25
N ILE A 642 14.34 3.11 -16.78
CA ILE A 642 14.16 4.24 -15.86
C ILE A 642 14.23 5.53 -16.68
N LEU A 643 13.18 6.33 -16.66
CA LEU A 643 13.09 7.62 -17.36
C LEU A 643 13.07 8.76 -16.35
N ASP A 644 14.04 9.66 -16.43
CA ASP A 644 13.99 10.96 -15.76
C ASP A 644 13.34 11.98 -16.70
N ALA A 645 12.33 12.70 -16.21
CA ALA A 645 11.67 13.78 -16.93
C ALA A 645 11.45 15.00 -16.02
N SER A 646 11.32 16.19 -16.63
CA SER A 646 10.82 17.38 -15.95
C SER A 646 9.40 17.69 -16.45
N VAL A 647 8.40 17.73 -15.57
CA VAL A 647 6.99 17.90 -15.96
C VAL A 647 6.32 18.96 -15.07
N PRO A 648 5.50 19.88 -15.63
CA PRO A 648 4.74 20.83 -14.81
C PRO A 648 3.81 20.12 -13.83
N LEU A 649 3.82 20.54 -12.55
CA LEU A 649 3.03 19.90 -11.49
C LEU A 649 1.53 19.86 -11.82
N SER A 650 1.02 20.90 -12.49
CA SER A 650 -0.39 20.98 -12.89
C SER A 650 -0.83 19.87 -13.87
N GLU A 651 0.11 19.30 -14.61
CA GLU A 651 -0.14 18.22 -15.58
C GLU A 651 0.07 16.83 -14.96
N MET A 652 0.55 16.77 -13.72
CA MET A 652 0.82 15.51 -13.00
C MET A 652 -0.37 15.02 -12.17
N PHE A 653 -1.43 15.82 -12.04
CA PHE A 653 -2.65 15.39 -11.37
C PHE A 653 -3.28 14.19 -12.08
N GLY A 654 -3.51 13.10 -11.34
CA GLY A 654 -4.04 11.85 -11.88
C GLY A 654 -3.04 11.00 -12.67
N TYR A 655 -1.76 11.40 -12.76
CA TYR A 655 -0.76 10.70 -13.58
C TYR A 655 -0.61 9.22 -13.22
N ALA A 656 -0.72 8.85 -11.94
CA ALA A 656 -0.68 7.46 -11.51
C ALA A 656 -1.72 6.58 -12.21
N THR A 657 -2.95 7.07 -12.39
CA THR A 657 -4.04 6.34 -13.05
C THR A 657 -3.74 6.16 -14.53
N ASP A 658 -3.33 7.25 -15.20
CA ASP A 658 -3.02 7.23 -16.64
C ASP A 658 -1.80 6.35 -16.94
N LEU A 659 -0.74 6.45 -16.13
CA LEU A 659 0.45 5.60 -16.23
C LEU A 659 0.10 4.12 -16.07
N ARG A 660 -0.74 3.77 -15.08
CA ARG A 660 -1.18 2.39 -14.89
C ARG A 660 -1.99 1.90 -16.09
N SER A 661 -2.88 2.73 -16.63
CA SER A 661 -3.64 2.38 -17.84
C SER A 661 -2.72 2.11 -19.03
N ASN A 662 -1.73 2.98 -19.25
CA ASN A 662 -0.78 2.86 -20.36
C ASN A 662 0.18 1.66 -20.23
N THR A 663 0.39 1.17 -19.02
CA THR A 663 1.40 0.13 -18.72
C THR A 663 0.80 -1.15 -18.15
N GLN A 664 -0.52 -1.30 -18.20
CA GLN A 664 -1.28 -2.39 -17.57
C GLN A 664 -0.92 -2.57 -16.08
N GLY A 665 -0.62 -1.48 -15.39
CA GLY A 665 -0.25 -1.46 -13.98
C GLY A 665 1.18 -1.92 -13.66
N ARG A 666 2.04 -2.09 -14.68
CA ARG A 666 3.42 -2.58 -14.49
C ARG A 666 4.46 -1.48 -14.29
N ALA A 667 4.14 -0.22 -14.55
CA ALA A 667 5.04 0.90 -14.31
C ALA A 667 4.79 1.57 -12.96
N THR A 668 5.86 2.14 -12.41
CA THR A 668 5.86 2.96 -11.20
C THR A 668 6.52 4.30 -11.48
N TYR A 669 6.23 5.31 -10.68
CA TYR A 669 6.92 6.59 -10.75
C TYR A 669 7.15 7.19 -9.36
N SER A 670 8.08 8.13 -9.29
CA SER A 670 8.31 9.02 -8.15
C SER A 670 8.50 10.45 -8.66
N MET A 671 8.16 11.44 -7.83
CA MET A 671 8.26 12.87 -8.13
C MET A 671 8.76 13.64 -6.92
#